data_AF-A0A2G2MKU9-F1
#
_entry.id   AF-A0A2G2MKU9-F1
#
_cell.length_a   1.000
_cell.length_b   1.000
_cell.length_c   1.000
_cell.angle_alpha   90.00
_cell.angle_beta   90.00
_cell.angle_gamma   90.00
#
_symmetry.space_group_name_H-M   'P 1'
#
loop_
_entity.id
_entity.type
_entity.pdbx_description
1 polymer ?
#
loop_
_entity_poly.entity_id
_entity_poly.type
_entity_poly.pdbx_seq_one_letter_code
_entity_poly.pdbx_strand_id
1 'polypeptide(L)'
;MVTRTYDREKSLSKRGVRDALGMPIHGYITNPKNIDLLKMTLDEEKRFNNPAIAYEWVANKYQENGQKYSKQLPDGTSIPIPMYEAERQLEFIDVDVFRQSALYFKEHECYTKFDEEYDSAAYRTYWDTVEYRKENGMTAWAGIDKNGNPRLVHCPAKLWGFMNLGPIVRVEDDDDALSNESDFKEDENTDPDLLAEFRIEELLASLNIRETELKKKKIDFPSFFDGQYHLVVAKSFARLIGKNFFFGKARRKGMSYFNAYDLWDDIDTHPEMSVILAAYDKKYLTTGKGLMKMVYTYSDWYNKHTDFYKNRLVTSKEHLKIGYTEKGDPVERGYKSEAIAVSAMNNPDVTIGKDVFQLAYEEMGKFPNWKECHEVTSSTAEAGDYKTGHICGWGTGGTEEANWEAFEDVYYNPNAYDNLACKNIWDKGLEDTACGYFYPHVESLEGHMNYNGNTNYKTSWASYKKKKQRKRLETTDETSFEKWCGQRANCGQEAFARSGTNIFNRDAIQKQLNRVMREPSMKYLSREGWLVRNTKGHVKLELNEVKKINGELFNPPVLDFPLRKDTRVHGCFIEYVPPYRDPITGLVPEGLYVAFQDPYAHDKDIKKLSTKDSIGVTFWYERINNITPSGGGMIVAEYCGRPPSLDTYNDQVMNGLFYYNCKLFFENDRGDVKPFMKARGLMNMLYDEPELLFVKELMSKSGRGKGMHLTDKRKARGAIYLRDRLNEVVGTNHSTGEDKLALEYIYSVGILKELLRWNMDGNFDRVSALIIGEFIIRELAHEEIQMPSPYDGDSFFEREQF
;
A
#
# COMPACT_ATOMS: atom_id res chain seq x y z
N MET A 1 22.18 -6.84 -6.40
CA MET A 1 21.52 -7.75 -5.46
C MET A 1 22.57 -8.74 -5.11
N VAL A 2 23.06 -8.66 -3.89
CA VAL A 2 24.30 -9.28 -3.47
C VAL A 2 23.99 -10.74 -3.15
N THR A 3 24.43 -11.63 -4.04
CA THR A 3 24.71 -13.04 -3.72
C THR A 3 25.84 -13.08 -2.69
N ARG A 4 25.85 -14.11 -1.84
CA ARG A 4 26.78 -14.33 -0.71
C ARG A 4 28.18 -13.71 -0.92
N THR A 5 28.72 -13.00 0.07
CA THR A 5 30.18 -12.96 0.26
C THR A 5 30.57 -14.38 0.66
N TYR A 6 31.40 -15.00 -0.18
CA TYR A 6 31.76 -16.39 -0.01
C TYR A 6 32.90 -16.40 0.99
N ASP A 7 32.60 -16.80 2.22
CA ASP A 7 33.64 -17.25 3.13
C ASP A 7 34.29 -18.49 2.50
N ARG A 8 35.41 -18.28 1.79
CA ARG A 8 36.10 -19.28 0.95
C ARG A 8 36.36 -20.58 1.73
N GLU A 9 36.54 -20.49 3.05
CA GLU A 9 36.80 -21.62 3.93
C GLU A 9 35.64 -22.63 4.01
N LYS A 10 34.38 -22.23 3.78
CA LYS A 10 33.22 -23.14 3.82
C LYS A 10 32.84 -23.76 2.47
N SER A 11 33.58 -23.43 1.41
CA SER A 11 33.30 -23.86 0.03
C SER A 11 34.02 -25.14 -0.41
N LEU A 12 34.88 -25.71 0.43
CA LEU A 12 35.61 -26.91 0.06
C LEU A 12 34.67 -28.11 -0.02
N SER A 13 34.64 -28.76 -1.20
CA SER A 13 34.07 -30.09 -1.36
C SER A 13 34.42 -30.94 -0.15
N LYS A 14 33.47 -31.67 0.43
CA LYS A 14 33.84 -32.80 1.29
C LYS A 14 34.60 -33.76 0.37
N ARG A 15 35.93 -33.71 0.38
CA ARG A 15 36.80 -34.54 -0.47
C ARG A 15 36.27 -35.98 -0.42
N GLY A 16 35.73 -36.46 -1.55
CA GLY A 16 35.27 -37.84 -1.71
C GLY A 16 33.75 -38.07 -1.77
N VAL A 17 32.88 -37.08 -1.55
CA VAL A 17 31.42 -37.27 -1.68
C VAL A 17 30.95 -36.91 -3.10
N ARG A 18 30.25 -37.85 -3.75
CA ARG A 18 29.74 -37.72 -5.12
C ARG A 18 28.25 -38.02 -5.20
N ASP A 19 27.59 -37.44 -6.19
CA ASP A 19 26.19 -37.67 -6.54
C ASP A 19 25.99 -39.02 -7.28
N ALA A 20 24.76 -39.29 -7.74
CA ALA A 20 24.40 -40.52 -8.44
C ALA A 20 25.22 -40.77 -9.73
N LEU A 21 25.66 -39.70 -10.40
CA LEU A 21 26.45 -39.76 -11.63
C LEU A 21 27.96 -39.71 -11.34
N GLY A 22 28.38 -39.56 -10.09
CA GLY A 22 29.78 -39.45 -9.72
C GLY A 22 30.35 -38.03 -9.88
N MET A 23 29.49 -37.00 -10.00
CA MET A 23 29.89 -35.60 -9.92
C MET A 23 30.18 -35.21 -8.47
N PRO A 24 31.15 -34.31 -8.22
CA PRO A 24 31.39 -33.78 -6.88
C PRO A 24 30.17 -33.01 -6.37
N ILE A 25 29.86 -33.18 -5.09
CA ILE A 25 28.81 -32.39 -4.40
C ILE A 25 29.47 -31.13 -3.81
N HIS A 26 28.90 -29.96 -4.12
CA HIS A 26 29.41 -28.65 -3.72
C HIS A 26 28.54 -27.98 -2.65
N GLY A 27 29.12 -27.01 -1.93
CA GLY A 27 28.40 -26.18 -0.96
C GLY A 27 28.22 -26.83 0.41
N TYR A 28 27.46 -26.15 1.28
CA TYR A 28 27.29 -26.56 2.66
C TYR A 28 26.06 -27.48 2.81
N ILE A 29 26.31 -28.80 2.86
CA ILE A 29 25.29 -29.83 3.12
C ILE A 29 25.68 -30.64 4.36
N THR A 30 24.88 -30.49 5.41
CA THR A 30 25.13 -31.08 6.73
C THR A 30 24.29 -32.32 7.00
N ASN A 31 23.05 -32.36 6.50
CA ASN A 31 22.11 -33.44 6.69
C ASN A 31 22.47 -34.63 5.78
N PRO A 32 22.80 -35.81 6.34
CA PRO A 32 23.12 -37.00 5.56
C PRO A 32 22.00 -37.40 4.58
N LYS A 33 20.74 -37.16 4.95
CA LYS A 33 19.59 -37.47 4.07
C LYS A 33 19.62 -36.67 2.77
N ASN A 34 20.17 -35.46 2.76
CA ASN A 34 20.33 -34.67 1.54
C ASN A 34 21.46 -35.22 0.66
N ILE A 35 22.49 -35.81 1.25
CA ILE A 35 23.55 -36.49 0.50
C ILE A 35 22.99 -37.76 -0.16
N ASP A 36 22.20 -38.54 0.57
CA ASP A 36 21.55 -39.73 0.03
C ASP A 36 20.55 -39.37 -1.08
N LEU A 37 19.85 -38.25 -0.94
CA LEU A 37 18.96 -37.71 -1.96
C LEU A 37 19.71 -37.36 -3.25
N LEU A 38 20.88 -36.71 -3.16
CA LEU A 38 21.70 -36.41 -4.34
C LEU A 38 22.28 -37.68 -5.01
N LYS A 39 22.22 -38.83 -4.35
CA LYS A 39 22.61 -40.13 -4.92
C LYS A 39 21.44 -40.93 -5.51
N MET A 40 20.22 -40.41 -5.44
CA MET A 40 19.06 -41.02 -6.09
C MET A 40 19.21 -40.99 -7.61
N THR A 41 18.79 -42.06 -8.26
CA THR A 41 18.53 -42.06 -9.70
C THR A 41 17.35 -41.13 -10.03
N LEU A 42 17.24 -40.73 -11.30
CA LEU A 42 16.13 -39.87 -11.75
C LEU A 42 14.74 -40.47 -11.43
N ASP A 43 14.58 -41.79 -11.56
CA ASP A 43 13.31 -42.46 -11.27
C ASP A 43 12.98 -42.49 -9.77
N GLU A 44 14.00 -42.58 -8.91
CA GLU A 44 13.83 -42.47 -7.46
C GLU A 44 13.47 -41.04 -7.06
N GLU A 45 14.14 -40.04 -7.64
CA GLU A 45 13.83 -38.62 -7.41
C GLU A 45 12.41 -38.29 -7.87
N LYS A 46 11.95 -38.82 -9.02
CA LYS A 46 10.57 -38.67 -9.51
C LYS A 46 9.54 -39.17 -8.50
N ARG A 47 9.81 -40.28 -7.81
CA ARG A 47 8.91 -40.85 -6.77
C ARG A 47 8.98 -40.08 -5.46
N PHE A 48 10.14 -39.50 -5.14
CA PHE A 48 10.35 -38.75 -3.91
C PHE A 48 9.83 -37.30 -3.99
N ASN A 49 9.96 -36.67 -5.15
CA ASN A 49 9.59 -35.27 -5.36
C ASN A 49 8.10 -35.06 -5.10
N ASN A 50 7.79 -34.05 -4.30
CA ASN A 50 6.42 -33.75 -3.91
C ASN A 50 6.17 -32.24 -3.90
N PRO A 51 5.67 -31.69 -5.02
CA PRO A 51 5.37 -30.27 -5.15
C PRO A 51 4.30 -29.75 -4.16
N ALA A 52 3.40 -30.61 -3.70
CA ALA A 52 2.33 -30.21 -2.78
C ALA A 52 2.84 -29.65 -1.45
N ILE A 53 4.06 -30.03 -1.04
CA ILE A 53 4.72 -29.54 0.17
C ILE A 53 4.90 -28.02 0.15
N ALA A 54 5.17 -27.43 -1.03
CA ALA A 54 5.34 -25.99 -1.14
C ALA A 54 4.03 -25.22 -0.88
N TYR A 55 2.89 -25.81 -1.23
CA TYR A 55 1.61 -25.10 -1.26
C TYR A 55 0.86 -25.10 0.08
N GLU A 56 1.25 -25.95 1.03
CA GLU A 56 0.59 -26.06 2.34
C GLU A 56 0.47 -24.70 3.04
N TRP A 57 1.50 -23.87 2.96
CA TRP A 57 1.53 -22.55 3.60
C TRP A 57 0.61 -21.52 2.89
N VAL A 58 0.60 -21.47 1.54
CA VAL A 58 -0.21 -20.50 0.78
C VAL A 58 -1.68 -20.87 0.90
N ALA A 59 -2.00 -22.17 0.82
CA ALA A 59 -3.36 -22.66 0.97
C ALA A 59 -3.99 -22.23 2.30
N ASN A 60 -3.21 -22.18 3.39
CA ASN A 60 -3.67 -21.70 4.70
C ASN A 60 -3.90 -20.18 4.75
N LYS A 61 -3.21 -19.40 3.91
CA LYS A 61 -3.33 -17.93 3.81
C LYS A 61 -4.36 -17.47 2.78
N TYR A 62 -4.71 -18.35 1.85
CA TYR A 62 -5.68 -18.09 0.81
C TYR A 62 -7.06 -17.87 1.44
N GLN A 63 -7.74 -16.78 1.06
CA GLN A 63 -9.08 -16.44 1.56
C GLN A 63 -10.01 -16.21 0.38
N GLU A 64 -10.67 -17.29 -0.04
CA GLU A 64 -11.44 -17.26 -1.28
C GLU A 64 -12.71 -16.41 -1.17
N ASN A 65 -13.35 -16.29 0.02
CA ASN A 65 -14.63 -15.59 0.18
C ASN A 65 -14.99 -15.22 1.64
N GLY A 66 -14.03 -14.80 2.48
CA GLY A 66 -14.32 -14.52 3.90
C GLY A 66 -14.74 -15.73 4.73
N GLN A 67 -14.75 -16.95 4.15
CA GLN A 67 -14.79 -18.20 4.89
C GLN A 67 -13.37 -18.56 5.33
N LYS A 68 -13.18 -18.69 6.64
CA LYS A 68 -11.98 -19.30 7.24
C LYS A 68 -11.87 -20.72 6.71
N TYR A 69 -10.73 -21.10 6.11
CA TYR A 69 -10.36 -22.51 6.00
C TYR A 69 -10.13 -23.05 7.43
N SER A 70 -11.20 -23.53 8.07
CA SER A 70 -11.10 -24.34 9.30
C SER A 70 -11.01 -25.80 8.89
N LYS A 71 -9.96 -26.50 9.35
CA LYS A 71 -9.93 -27.97 9.30
C LYS A 71 -10.99 -28.49 10.27
N GLN A 72 -12.07 -29.09 9.77
CA GLN A 72 -12.97 -29.87 10.61
C GLN A 72 -12.29 -31.19 10.96
N LEU A 73 -12.16 -31.48 12.24
CA LEU A 73 -11.81 -32.82 12.70
C LEU A 73 -13.03 -33.75 12.56
N PRO A 74 -12.84 -35.09 12.49
CA PRO A 74 -13.93 -36.05 12.36
C PRO A 74 -14.97 -36.00 13.49
N ASP A 75 -14.66 -35.35 14.61
CA ASP A 75 -15.53 -35.15 15.76
C ASP A 75 -16.36 -33.85 15.71
N GLY A 76 -16.25 -33.07 14.63
CA GLY A 76 -16.98 -31.81 14.47
C GLY A 76 -16.39 -30.61 15.22
N THR A 77 -15.22 -30.76 15.84
CA THR A 77 -14.57 -29.64 16.54
C THR A 77 -13.89 -28.69 15.55
N SER A 78 -14.30 -27.42 15.55
CA SER A 78 -13.59 -26.35 14.83
C SER A 78 -12.47 -25.79 15.69
N ILE A 79 -11.21 -26.06 15.34
CA ILE A 79 -10.07 -25.38 15.96
C ILE A 79 -9.81 -24.10 15.16
N PRO A 80 -9.92 -22.89 15.75
CA PRO A 80 -9.31 -21.72 15.16
C PRO A 80 -7.80 -21.90 15.28
N ILE A 81 -7.09 -22.14 14.19
CA ILE A 81 -5.62 -22.06 14.20
C ILE A 81 -5.29 -20.57 14.24
N PRO A 82 -4.74 -20.04 15.35
CA PRO A 82 -4.33 -18.64 15.42
C PRO A 82 -3.17 -18.44 14.44
N MET A 83 -3.39 -17.51 13.52
CA MET A 83 -2.61 -17.26 12.32
C MET A 83 -1.32 -16.46 12.55
N TYR A 84 -0.62 -16.70 13.66
CA TYR A 84 0.66 -16.01 13.88
C TYR A 84 1.56 -16.89 14.73
N GLU A 85 2.18 -17.87 14.07
CA GLU A 85 3.41 -18.50 14.55
C GLU A 85 3.92 -19.65 13.67
N ALA A 86 3.12 -20.20 12.74
CA ALA A 86 3.40 -21.46 12.02
C ALA A 86 4.47 -21.38 10.90
N GLU A 87 4.68 -20.22 10.28
CA GLU A 87 5.66 -20.08 9.19
C GLU A 87 6.92 -19.32 9.61
N ARG A 88 6.91 -18.74 10.82
CA ARG A 88 8.15 -18.46 11.56
C ARG A 88 8.72 -19.72 12.22
N GLN A 89 8.25 -20.91 11.86
CA GLN A 89 8.73 -22.18 12.41
C GLN A 89 9.67 -22.94 11.49
N LEU A 90 9.67 -22.65 10.19
CA LEU A 90 10.51 -23.37 9.24
C LEU A 90 11.76 -22.54 8.94
N GLU A 91 12.88 -22.90 9.56
CA GLU A 91 14.18 -22.33 9.21
C GLU A 91 14.78 -23.15 8.05
N PHE A 92 15.15 -22.48 6.96
CA PHE A 92 15.79 -23.14 5.83
C PHE A 92 17.22 -23.54 6.19
N ILE A 93 17.58 -24.78 5.86
CA ILE A 93 18.90 -25.36 6.05
C ILE A 93 19.35 -26.08 4.78
N ASP A 94 20.66 -26.31 4.62
CA ASP A 94 21.22 -27.11 3.52
C ASP A 94 20.70 -26.69 2.12
N VAL A 95 20.36 -25.42 1.92
CA VAL A 95 19.71 -24.91 0.69
C VAL A 95 20.57 -25.07 -0.57
N ASP A 96 21.87 -25.33 -0.39
CA ASP A 96 22.78 -25.64 -1.49
C ASP A 96 22.46 -26.98 -2.17
N VAL A 97 21.69 -27.87 -1.53
CA VAL A 97 21.13 -29.06 -2.19
C VAL A 97 20.35 -28.69 -3.45
N PHE A 98 19.69 -27.52 -3.45
CA PHE A 98 18.95 -27.00 -4.60
C PHE A 98 19.81 -26.28 -5.64
N ARG A 99 21.12 -26.11 -5.42
CA ARG A 99 21.98 -25.22 -6.22
C ARG A 99 23.20 -25.95 -6.84
N GLN A 100 23.18 -27.27 -6.86
CA GLN A 100 24.35 -28.08 -7.27
C GLN A 100 24.84 -27.72 -8.68
N SER A 101 23.94 -27.57 -9.66
CA SER A 101 24.33 -27.20 -11.03
C SER A 101 24.97 -25.81 -11.10
N ALA A 102 24.43 -24.83 -10.36
CA ALA A 102 25.01 -23.48 -10.29
C ALA A 102 26.41 -23.47 -9.66
N LEU A 103 26.56 -24.23 -8.57
CA LEU A 103 27.81 -24.31 -7.82
C LEU A 103 28.89 -25.02 -8.63
N TYR A 104 28.53 -26.11 -9.31
CA TYR A 104 29.41 -26.81 -10.23
C TYR A 104 29.86 -25.90 -11.38
N PHE A 105 28.92 -25.19 -12.03
CA PHE A 105 29.25 -24.23 -13.09
C PHE A 105 30.17 -23.12 -12.61
N LYS A 106 29.97 -22.61 -11.39
CA LYS A 106 30.82 -21.56 -10.83
C LYS A 106 32.29 -22.00 -10.65
N GLU A 107 32.52 -23.28 -10.41
CA GLU A 107 33.86 -23.86 -10.23
C GLU A 107 34.50 -24.27 -11.57
N HIS A 108 33.71 -24.78 -12.51
CA HIS A 108 34.21 -25.44 -13.71
C HIS A 108 33.87 -24.75 -15.03
N GLU A 109 33.03 -23.71 -15.00
CA GLU A 109 32.52 -22.97 -16.17
C GLU A 109 31.72 -23.84 -17.18
N CYS A 110 31.31 -25.04 -16.76
CA CYS A 110 30.41 -25.95 -17.47
C CYS A 110 29.43 -26.58 -16.47
N TYR A 111 28.28 -27.09 -16.94
CA TYR A 111 27.27 -27.69 -16.06
C TYR A 111 27.57 -29.14 -15.67
N THR A 112 28.36 -29.84 -16.48
CA THR A 112 28.72 -31.23 -16.26
C THR A 112 30.14 -31.52 -16.74
N LYS A 113 30.78 -32.54 -16.16
CA LYS A 113 32.08 -33.06 -16.61
C LYS A 113 31.97 -34.02 -17.79
N PHE A 114 30.77 -34.54 -18.06
CA PHE A 114 30.55 -35.54 -19.10
C PHE A 114 30.62 -34.89 -20.47
N ASP A 115 31.24 -35.59 -21.41
CA ASP A 115 31.26 -35.18 -22.80
C ASP A 115 30.07 -35.82 -23.55
N GLU A 116 29.46 -35.06 -24.47
CA GLU A 116 28.29 -35.49 -25.24
C GLU A 116 28.57 -36.73 -26.11
N GLU A 117 29.79 -36.82 -26.67
CA GLU A 117 30.21 -37.90 -27.56
C GLU A 117 30.81 -39.07 -26.77
N TYR A 118 31.71 -38.81 -25.82
CA TYR A 118 32.45 -39.87 -25.12
C TYR A 118 31.69 -40.46 -23.91
N ASP A 119 30.85 -39.67 -23.23
CA ASP A 119 30.10 -40.06 -22.03
C ASP A 119 28.57 -39.94 -22.25
N SER A 120 28.12 -40.16 -23.48
CA SER A 120 26.76 -39.81 -23.96
C SER A 120 25.61 -40.27 -23.04
N ALA A 121 25.68 -41.47 -22.46
CA ALA A 121 24.65 -41.96 -21.55
C ALA A 121 24.57 -41.15 -20.24
N ALA A 122 25.73 -40.84 -19.64
CA ALA A 122 25.79 -40.03 -18.41
C ALA A 122 25.48 -38.55 -18.69
N TYR A 123 25.92 -38.04 -19.85
CA TYR A 123 25.58 -36.70 -20.33
C TYR A 123 24.07 -36.52 -20.46
N ARG A 124 23.38 -37.44 -21.16
CA ARG A 124 21.91 -37.40 -21.33
C ARG A 124 21.20 -37.52 -19.99
N THR A 125 21.61 -38.47 -19.13
CA THR A 125 20.99 -38.64 -17.81
C THR A 125 21.12 -37.38 -16.94
N TYR A 126 22.24 -36.65 -17.04
CA TYR A 126 22.42 -35.37 -16.36
C TYR A 126 21.39 -34.34 -16.86
N TRP A 127 21.28 -34.16 -18.18
CA TRP A 127 20.36 -33.17 -18.74
C TRP A 127 18.89 -33.55 -18.56
N ASP A 128 18.53 -34.83 -18.65
CA ASP A 128 17.19 -35.34 -18.30
C ASP A 128 16.83 -34.99 -16.85
N THR A 129 17.81 -35.06 -15.94
CA THR A 129 17.62 -34.68 -14.53
C THR A 129 17.46 -33.17 -14.37
N VAL A 130 18.24 -32.38 -15.10
CA VAL A 130 18.12 -30.91 -15.09
C VAL A 130 16.78 -30.47 -15.67
N GLU A 131 16.35 -31.06 -16.77
CA GLU A 131 15.05 -30.80 -17.40
C GLU A 131 13.90 -31.15 -16.45
N TYR A 132 13.95 -32.34 -15.83
CA TYR A 132 12.96 -32.74 -14.85
C TYR A 132 12.83 -31.75 -13.69
N ARG A 133 13.95 -31.28 -13.12
CA ARG A 133 13.94 -30.31 -12.01
C ARG A 133 13.52 -28.90 -12.46
N LYS A 134 13.83 -28.52 -13.69
CA LYS A 134 13.37 -27.27 -14.31
C LYS A 134 11.85 -27.25 -14.48
N GLU A 135 11.23 -28.39 -14.79
CA GLU A 135 9.79 -28.53 -14.94
C GLU A 135 9.04 -28.75 -13.61
N ASN A 136 9.62 -29.53 -12.71
CA ASN A 136 8.93 -30.07 -11.54
C ASN A 136 9.47 -29.57 -10.20
N GLY A 137 10.56 -28.78 -10.20
CA GLY A 137 11.25 -28.38 -8.98
C GLY A 137 11.97 -29.54 -8.31
N MET A 138 12.33 -29.34 -7.04
CA MET A 138 13.08 -30.33 -6.27
C MET A 138 12.67 -30.31 -4.79
N THR A 139 12.31 -31.46 -4.23
CA THR A 139 12.08 -31.63 -2.79
C THR A 139 13.35 -32.10 -2.10
N ALA A 140 13.67 -31.53 -0.93
CA ALA A 140 14.79 -31.96 -0.10
C ALA A 140 14.53 -31.73 1.40
N TRP A 141 15.36 -32.32 2.27
CA TRP A 141 15.34 -32.08 3.73
C TRP A 141 16.03 -30.76 4.07
N ALA A 142 15.47 -29.66 3.56
CA ALA A 142 16.06 -28.32 3.60
C ALA A 142 15.34 -27.36 4.56
N GLY A 143 14.59 -27.89 5.54
CA GLY A 143 13.94 -27.10 6.58
C GLY A 143 14.07 -27.73 7.96
N ILE A 144 13.98 -26.91 9.01
CA ILE A 144 13.90 -27.33 10.41
C ILE A 144 12.66 -26.68 11.03
N ASP A 145 11.85 -27.45 11.75
CA ASP A 145 10.71 -26.90 12.51
C ASP A 145 11.13 -26.25 13.85
N LYS A 146 10.19 -25.60 14.55
CA LYS A 146 10.43 -24.97 15.87
C LYS A 146 11.06 -25.89 16.92
N ASN A 147 10.85 -27.21 16.80
CA ASN A 147 11.34 -28.20 17.74
C ASN A 147 12.70 -28.76 17.32
N GLY A 148 13.31 -28.23 16.25
CA GLY A 148 14.58 -28.71 15.73
C GLY A 148 14.47 -29.93 14.81
N ASN A 149 13.26 -30.37 14.43
CA ASN A 149 13.11 -31.56 13.60
C ASN A 149 13.28 -31.22 12.10
N PRO A 150 14.04 -32.02 11.34
CA PRO A 150 14.14 -31.86 9.90
C PRO A 150 12.77 -31.99 9.20
N ARG A 151 12.52 -31.09 8.27
CA ARG A 151 11.31 -31.03 7.44
C ARG A 151 11.69 -31.00 5.96
N LEU A 152 10.81 -31.58 5.16
CA LEU A 152 10.92 -31.50 3.71
C LEU A 152 10.51 -30.09 3.25
N VAL A 153 11.23 -29.58 2.27
CA VAL A 153 10.99 -28.33 1.57
C VAL A 153 11.00 -28.65 0.08
N HIS A 154 9.99 -28.16 -0.64
CA HIS A 154 9.96 -28.24 -2.09
C HIS A 154 10.34 -26.89 -2.69
N CYS A 155 11.48 -26.85 -3.39
CA CYS A 155 11.89 -25.69 -4.19
C CYS A 155 11.11 -25.70 -5.51
N PRO A 156 10.26 -24.69 -5.79
CA PRO A 156 9.47 -24.66 -7.02
C PRO A 156 10.34 -24.63 -8.27
N ALA A 157 9.87 -25.30 -9.33
CA ALA A 157 10.46 -25.37 -10.67
C ALA A 157 11.14 -24.07 -11.14
N LYS A 158 10.37 -22.98 -11.20
CA LYS A 158 10.85 -21.65 -11.65
C LYS A 158 11.96 -21.06 -10.78
N LEU A 159 11.92 -21.30 -9.47
CA LEU A 159 12.98 -20.84 -8.56
C LEU A 159 14.24 -21.70 -8.69
N TRP A 160 14.07 -23.02 -8.77
CA TRP A 160 15.17 -23.96 -8.98
C TRP A 160 15.92 -23.63 -10.28
N GLY A 161 15.17 -23.47 -11.38
CA GLY A 161 15.71 -23.08 -12.68
C GLY A 161 16.42 -21.73 -12.61
N PHE A 162 15.81 -20.70 -12.00
CA PHE A 162 16.42 -19.38 -11.86
C PHE A 162 17.76 -19.42 -11.11
N MET A 163 17.85 -20.19 -10.02
CA MET A 163 19.08 -20.32 -9.23
C MET A 163 20.20 -21.08 -9.95
N ASN A 164 19.86 -22.02 -10.83
CA ASN A 164 20.84 -22.91 -11.47
C ASN A 164 21.20 -22.49 -12.91
N LEU A 165 20.25 -21.94 -13.64
CA LEU A 165 20.33 -21.67 -15.08
C LEU A 165 20.17 -20.18 -15.41
N GLY A 166 19.76 -19.35 -14.44
CA GLY A 166 19.50 -17.92 -14.61
C GLY A 166 20.63 -17.03 -14.09
N PRO A 167 21.71 -16.79 -14.84
CA PRO A 167 22.78 -15.88 -14.41
C PRO A 167 22.28 -14.45 -14.19
N ILE A 168 22.92 -13.75 -13.25
CA ILE A 168 22.67 -12.35 -12.93
C ILE A 168 23.97 -11.54 -12.92
N VAL A 169 23.87 -10.23 -13.14
CA VAL A 169 25.03 -9.32 -13.08
C VAL A 169 25.19 -8.76 -11.67
N ARG A 170 26.34 -9.07 -11.04
CA ARG A 170 26.79 -8.60 -9.71
C ARG A 170 27.81 -7.47 -9.84
N VAL A 171 28.04 -6.75 -8.73
CA VAL A 171 29.17 -5.84 -8.49
C VAL A 171 30.09 -6.55 -7.46
N GLU A 172 31.40 -6.67 -7.72
CA GLU A 172 32.34 -7.33 -6.80
C GLU A 172 32.29 -6.68 -5.40
N ASP A 173 32.15 -7.49 -4.35
CA ASP A 173 32.32 -7.05 -2.97
C ASP A 173 33.53 -7.77 -2.40
N ASP A 174 34.45 -7.05 -1.76
CA ASP A 174 35.53 -7.65 -0.98
C ASP A 174 34.96 -8.55 0.10
N ASP A 175 35.47 -9.78 0.14
CA ASP A 175 35.03 -10.86 1.02
C ASP A 175 35.35 -10.60 2.51
N ASP A 176 36.02 -9.50 2.88
CA ASP A 176 36.54 -9.27 4.25
C ASP A 176 35.75 -8.27 5.12
N ALA A 177 34.68 -7.65 4.64
CA ALA A 177 33.94 -6.64 5.43
C ALA A 177 32.90 -7.21 6.42
N LEU A 178 32.77 -8.53 6.56
CA LEU A 178 31.74 -9.18 7.38
C LEU A 178 32.27 -10.12 8.47
N SER A 179 33.58 -10.15 8.71
CA SER A 179 34.18 -10.86 9.83
C SER A 179 35.07 -9.92 10.64
N ASN A 180 34.47 -9.06 11.46
CA ASN A 180 35.12 -8.52 12.65
C ASN A 180 34.06 -8.33 13.73
N GLU A 181 33.64 -9.45 14.32
CA GLU A 181 33.28 -9.46 15.73
C GLU A 181 34.58 -9.38 16.54
N SER A 182 35.09 -8.17 16.78
CA SER A 182 35.96 -7.90 17.94
C SER A 182 36.27 -6.42 18.04
N ASP A 183 36.25 -5.94 19.28
CA ASP A 183 36.91 -4.73 19.78
C ASP A 183 36.15 -3.40 19.65
N PHE A 184 35.12 -3.25 20.47
CA PHE A 184 34.97 -2.01 21.24
C PHE A 184 35.95 -2.08 22.42
N LYS A 185 37.09 -1.40 22.30
CA LYS A 185 37.84 -0.92 23.47
C LYS A 185 37.92 0.60 23.38
N GLU A 186 37.58 1.23 24.50
CA GLU A 186 37.67 2.67 24.72
C GLU A 186 39.11 3.14 24.49
N ASP A 187 39.24 4.29 23.83
CA ASP A 187 40.51 4.96 23.59
C ASP A 187 40.72 6.01 24.70
N GLU A 188 41.84 5.90 25.42
CA GLU A 188 42.35 6.94 26.31
C GLU A 188 43.65 7.50 25.73
N ASN A 189 43.70 8.83 25.66
CA ASN A 189 44.84 9.72 25.38
C ASN A 189 45.15 10.05 23.90
N THR A 190 44.61 11.20 23.50
CA THR A 190 45.21 12.13 22.53
C THR A 190 46.64 12.51 22.89
N ASP A 191 47.51 12.62 21.88
CA ASP A 191 48.54 13.68 21.84
C ASP A 191 48.58 14.28 20.41
N PRO A 192 48.49 15.62 20.25
CA PRO A 192 48.44 16.29 18.96
C PRO A 192 49.80 16.92 18.63
N ASP A 193 50.48 16.47 17.56
CA ASP A 193 51.40 17.34 16.82
C ASP A 193 51.77 16.80 15.41
N LEU A 194 51.25 17.52 14.40
CA LEU A 194 51.94 17.98 13.18
C LEU A 194 52.26 17.00 12.02
N LEU A 195 51.24 16.81 11.18
CA LEU A 195 51.16 17.17 9.75
C LEU A 195 52.48 17.30 8.93
N ALA A 196 52.65 16.43 7.92
CA ALA A 196 53.21 16.78 6.60
C ALA A 196 53.06 15.65 5.55
N GLU A 197 51.84 15.23 5.25
CA GLU A 197 51.46 14.61 3.97
C GLU A 197 49.92 14.57 3.97
N PHE A 198 49.26 15.58 3.39
CA PHE A 198 47.80 15.59 3.25
C PHE A 198 47.39 14.43 2.35
N ARG A 199 47.24 13.24 2.93
CA ARG A 199 46.71 12.05 2.27
C ARG A 199 45.22 12.26 2.10
N ILE A 200 44.74 11.96 0.90
CA ILE A 200 43.32 11.98 0.51
C ILE A 200 42.44 11.28 1.56
N GLU A 201 42.99 10.29 2.27
CA GLU A 201 42.38 9.57 3.39
C GLU A 201 41.91 10.47 4.55
N GLU A 202 42.66 11.52 4.94
CA GLU A 202 42.25 12.43 6.03
C GLU A 202 41.14 13.39 5.59
N LEU A 203 41.13 13.79 4.31
CA LEU A 203 40.04 14.59 3.73
C LEU A 203 38.75 13.75 3.63
N LEU A 204 38.86 12.47 3.27
CA LEU A 204 37.73 11.54 3.21
C LEU A 204 37.17 11.22 4.60
N ALA A 205 38.04 11.03 5.60
CA ALA A 205 37.66 10.81 6.99
C ALA A 205 36.98 12.04 7.63
N SER A 206 37.54 13.25 7.41
CA SER A 206 36.95 14.50 7.92
C SER A 206 35.61 14.85 7.28
N LEU A 207 35.37 14.41 6.04
CA LEU A 207 34.08 14.54 5.35
C LEU A 207 33.14 13.35 5.62
N ASN A 208 33.59 12.33 6.36
CA ASN A 208 32.84 11.10 6.63
C ASN A 208 32.40 10.35 5.34
N ILE A 209 33.18 10.49 4.27
CA ILE A 209 32.94 9.89 2.95
C ILE A 209 33.83 8.65 2.83
N ARG A 210 33.24 7.45 2.68
CA ARG A 210 34.01 6.25 2.34
C ARG A 210 34.47 6.32 0.88
N GLU A 211 35.76 6.06 0.65
CA GLU A 211 36.27 5.81 -0.70
C GLU A 211 35.47 4.65 -1.30
N THR A 212 34.72 4.95 -2.36
CA THR A 212 33.90 3.94 -3.05
C THR A 212 34.63 3.60 -4.34
N GLU A 213 35.47 2.57 -4.30
CA GLU A 213 36.11 2.07 -5.51
C GLU A 213 35.06 1.72 -6.58
N LEU A 214 35.40 2.01 -7.84
CA LEU A 214 34.61 1.63 -9.01
C LEU A 214 34.69 0.12 -9.21
N LYS A 215 33.82 -0.60 -8.50
CA LYS A 215 33.73 -2.07 -8.51
C LYS A 215 33.35 -2.64 -9.88
N LYS A 216 34.03 -3.71 -10.31
CA LYS A 216 33.75 -4.41 -11.57
C LYS A 216 32.48 -5.26 -11.45
N LYS A 217 31.79 -5.44 -12.58
CA LYS A 217 30.58 -6.27 -12.66
C LYS A 217 30.92 -7.68 -13.15
N LYS A 218 30.55 -8.72 -12.40
CA LYS A 218 30.73 -10.14 -12.78
C LYS A 218 29.38 -10.85 -12.94
N ILE A 219 29.32 -11.82 -13.85
CA ILE A 219 28.17 -12.74 -13.96
C ILE A 219 28.25 -13.77 -12.82
N ASP A 220 27.16 -13.98 -12.08
CA ASP A 220 27.05 -14.94 -10.97
C ASP A 220 25.63 -15.54 -10.93
N PHE A 221 25.38 -16.54 -10.09
CA PHE A 221 24.06 -17.16 -9.96
C PHE A 221 23.31 -16.70 -8.70
N PRO A 222 21.97 -16.54 -8.75
CA PRO A 222 21.17 -16.18 -7.59
C PRO A 222 21.37 -17.11 -6.39
N SER A 223 21.35 -16.53 -5.20
CA SER A 223 21.33 -17.25 -3.93
C SER A 223 19.90 -17.56 -3.53
N PHE A 224 19.71 -18.61 -2.72
CA PHE A 224 18.41 -18.89 -2.11
C PHE A 224 18.10 -17.81 -1.07
N PHE A 225 16.93 -17.17 -1.17
CA PHE A 225 16.42 -16.22 -0.19
C PHE A 225 14.99 -16.61 0.21
N ASP A 226 14.70 -16.57 1.50
CA ASP A 226 13.40 -16.92 2.08
C ASP A 226 12.22 -16.16 1.46
N GLY A 227 12.31 -14.83 1.35
CA GLY A 227 11.23 -14.00 0.80
C GLY A 227 11.02 -14.20 -0.70
N GLN A 228 12.08 -14.51 -1.44
CA GLN A 228 11.94 -14.88 -2.85
C GLN A 228 11.27 -16.25 -2.95
N TYR A 229 11.65 -17.22 -2.12
CA TYR A 229 11.00 -18.52 -2.04
C TYR A 229 9.49 -18.37 -1.75
N HIS A 230 9.13 -17.63 -0.71
CA HIS A 230 7.72 -17.37 -0.35
C HIS A 230 6.91 -16.76 -1.49
N LEU A 231 7.48 -15.79 -2.20
CA LEU A 231 6.84 -15.15 -3.34
C LEU A 231 6.64 -16.11 -4.51
N VAL A 232 7.67 -16.90 -4.87
CA VAL A 232 7.56 -17.84 -6.00
C VAL A 232 6.56 -18.95 -5.68
N VAL A 233 6.55 -19.44 -4.45
CA VAL A 233 5.55 -20.41 -3.99
C VAL A 233 4.14 -19.83 -4.10
N ALA A 234 3.91 -18.58 -3.67
CA ALA A 234 2.62 -17.91 -3.81
C ALA A 234 2.20 -17.72 -5.28
N LYS A 235 3.16 -17.35 -6.15
CA LYS A 235 2.94 -17.22 -7.60
C LYS A 235 2.57 -18.56 -8.24
N SER A 236 3.30 -19.63 -7.93
CA SER A 236 3.02 -20.97 -8.44
C SER A 236 1.67 -21.50 -7.94
N PHE A 237 1.32 -21.21 -6.69
CA PHE A 237 0.01 -21.55 -6.15
C PHE A 237 -1.12 -20.81 -6.88
N ALA A 238 -0.98 -19.50 -7.11
CA ALA A 238 -1.97 -18.72 -7.87
C ALA A 238 -2.21 -19.33 -9.26
N ARG A 239 -1.13 -19.67 -9.97
CA ARG A 239 -1.21 -20.36 -11.27
C ARG A 239 -1.92 -21.72 -11.17
N LEU A 240 -1.65 -22.51 -10.14
CA LEU A 240 -2.28 -23.82 -9.92
C LEU A 240 -3.80 -23.72 -9.73
N ILE A 241 -4.28 -22.69 -9.01
CA ILE A 241 -5.70 -22.49 -8.74
C ILE A 241 -6.39 -21.60 -9.79
N GLY A 242 -5.71 -21.26 -10.89
CA GLY A 242 -6.25 -20.43 -11.96
C GLY A 242 -6.44 -18.95 -11.60
N LYS A 243 -5.77 -18.44 -10.57
CA LYS A 243 -5.82 -17.02 -10.17
C LYS A 243 -4.70 -16.20 -10.81
N ASN A 244 -4.94 -14.91 -10.95
CA ASN A 244 -3.92 -13.93 -11.28
C ASN A 244 -2.97 -13.69 -10.09
N PHE A 245 -1.79 -13.14 -10.35
CA PHE A 245 -0.79 -12.82 -9.32
C PHE A 245 -0.23 -11.40 -9.45
N PHE A 246 -0.96 -10.43 -8.91
CA PHE A 246 -0.55 -9.04 -8.74
C PHE A 246 -0.05 -8.79 -7.32
N PHE A 247 1.19 -8.34 -7.18
CA PHE A 247 1.83 -8.21 -5.87
C PHE A 247 2.63 -6.91 -5.70
N GLY A 248 2.55 -6.35 -4.49
CA GLY A 248 3.36 -5.20 -4.07
C GLY A 248 4.75 -5.61 -3.64
N LYS A 249 5.76 -4.77 -3.89
CA LYS A 249 7.13 -5.01 -3.40
C LYS A 249 7.85 -3.73 -3.02
N ALA A 250 8.82 -3.85 -2.12
CA ALA A 250 9.86 -2.83 -1.96
C ALA A 250 10.81 -2.78 -3.18
N ARG A 251 11.56 -1.67 -3.33
CA ARG A 251 12.60 -1.57 -4.37
C ARG A 251 13.76 -2.53 -4.10
N ARG A 252 14.49 -2.89 -5.18
CA ARG A 252 15.71 -3.71 -5.17
C ARG A 252 15.51 -5.14 -4.63
N LYS A 253 14.41 -5.80 -5.01
CA LYS A 253 14.11 -7.22 -4.67
C LYS A 253 14.38 -8.23 -5.79
N GLY A 254 14.73 -7.78 -7.00
CA GLY A 254 15.30 -8.68 -8.03
C GLY A 254 14.27 -9.29 -8.95
N MET A 255 13.02 -8.84 -8.80
CA MET A 255 11.88 -9.37 -9.54
C MET A 255 12.00 -9.22 -11.05
N SER A 256 12.69 -8.20 -11.57
CA SER A 256 12.91 -8.11 -13.03
C SER A 256 13.79 -9.26 -13.55
N TYR A 257 14.82 -9.69 -12.80
CA TYR A 257 15.64 -10.85 -13.20
C TYR A 257 14.81 -12.14 -13.11
N PHE A 258 14.14 -12.35 -11.98
CA PHE A 258 13.34 -13.56 -11.78
C PHE A 258 12.19 -13.67 -12.79
N ASN A 259 11.40 -12.62 -12.99
CA ASN A 259 10.26 -12.67 -13.91
C ASN A 259 10.71 -12.74 -15.38
N ALA A 260 11.86 -12.16 -15.75
CA ALA A 260 12.42 -12.38 -17.09
C ALA A 260 12.87 -13.83 -17.29
N TYR A 261 13.46 -14.45 -16.27
CA TYR A 261 13.78 -15.87 -16.30
C TYR A 261 12.51 -16.71 -16.42
N ASP A 262 11.49 -16.42 -15.61
CA ASP A 262 10.21 -17.14 -15.60
C ASP A 262 9.53 -17.15 -16.98
N LEU A 263 9.50 -15.99 -17.64
CA LEU A 263 8.98 -15.82 -19.00
C LEU A 263 9.83 -16.54 -20.05
N TRP A 264 11.16 -16.46 -19.96
CA TRP A 264 12.07 -17.21 -20.83
C TRP A 264 11.85 -18.71 -20.68
N ASP A 265 11.81 -19.18 -19.44
CA ASP A 265 11.65 -20.59 -19.09
C ASP A 265 10.31 -21.14 -19.57
N ASP A 266 9.23 -20.34 -19.55
CA ASP A 266 7.94 -20.73 -20.12
C ASP A 266 8.03 -21.05 -21.63
N ILE A 267 8.63 -20.15 -22.43
CA ILE A 267 8.78 -20.37 -23.88
C ILE A 267 9.81 -21.43 -24.22
N ASP A 268 10.84 -21.60 -23.39
CA ASP A 268 11.91 -22.57 -23.60
C ASP A 268 11.48 -24.00 -23.25
N THR A 269 10.55 -24.16 -22.30
CA THR A 269 10.09 -25.47 -21.82
C THR A 269 8.88 -25.97 -22.59
N HIS A 270 7.97 -25.08 -22.99
CA HIS A 270 6.72 -25.47 -23.62
C HIS A 270 6.70 -25.08 -25.10
N PRO A 271 6.42 -26.01 -26.02
CA PRO A 271 6.25 -25.70 -27.43
C PRO A 271 4.92 -24.97 -27.68
N GLU A 272 4.90 -24.16 -28.72
CA GLU A 272 3.74 -23.42 -29.25
C GLU A 272 3.10 -22.43 -28.26
N MET A 273 3.88 -21.95 -27.29
CA MET A 273 3.38 -21.01 -26.28
C MET A 273 3.77 -19.56 -26.58
N SER A 274 2.84 -18.63 -26.30
CA SER A 274 3.09 -17.20 -26.40
C SER A 274 3.13 -16.55 -25.02
N VAL A 275 4.15 -15.74 -24.76
CA VAL A 275 4.22 -14.90 -23.56
C VAL A 275 4.26 -13.42 -23.92
N ILE A 276 3.56 -12.60 -23.14
CA ILE A 276 3.48 -11.16 -23.35
C ILE A 276 4.09 -10.40 -22.17
N LEU A 277 4.99 -9.49 -22.49
CA LEU A 277 5.58 -8.53 -21.57
C LEU A 277 4.92 -7.17 -21.81
N ALA A 278 4.11 -6.71 -20.86
CA ALA A 278 3.36 -5.47 -20.96
C ALA A 278 3.89 -4.43 -19.97
N ALA A 279 4.02 -3.19 -20.42
CA ALA A 279 4.27 -2.04 -19.57
C ALA A 279 3.54 -0.83 -20.14
N TYR A 280 3.30 0.19 -19.32
CA TYR A 280 2.77 1.45 -19.83
C TYR A 280 3.73 2.05 -20.85
N ASP A 281 4.95 2.39 -20.41
CA ASP A 281 6.00 2.93 -21.26
C ASP A 281 6.96 1.81 -21.73
N LYS A 282 7.20 1.76 -23.03
CA LYS A 282 8.10 0.81 -23.70
C LYS A 282 9.52 0.80 -23.14
N LYS A 283 9.99 1.90 -22.54
CA LYS A 283 11.34 1.97 -21.93
C LYS A 283 11.55 0.91 -20.84
N TYR A 284 10.50 0.50 -20.14
CA TYR A 284 10.56 -0.54 -19.11
C TYR A 284 10.76 -1.95 -19.68
N LEU A 285 10.49 -2.13 -20.97
CA LEU A 285 10.60 -3.43 -21.64
C LEU A 285 11.88 -3.55 -22.48
N THR A 286 12.20 -2.54 -23.30
CA THR A 286 13.21 -2.68 -24.36
C THR A 286 14.49 -1.87 -24.12
N THR A 287 14.48 -0.89 -23.21
CA THR A 287 15.58 0.06 -23.03
C THR A 287 16.43 -0.28 -21.81
N GLY A 288 17.75 -0.09 -21.90
CA GLY A 288 18.67 -0.23 -20.76
C GLY A 288 18.69 -1.65 -20.16
N LYS A 289 18.02 -1.82 -19.00
CA LYS A 289 17.80 -3.09 -18.28
C LYS A 289 16.32 -3.51 -18.31
N GLY A 290 15.64 -3.26 -19.43
CA GLY A 290 14.24 -3.64 -19.60
C GLY A 290 14.03 -5.15 -19.62
N LEU A 291 12.80 -5.58 -19.31
CA LEU A 291 12.44 -6.99 -19.09
C LEU A 291 12.74 -7.88 -20.32
N MET A 292 12.40 -7.42 -21.53
CA MET A 292 12.62 -8.18 -22.77
C MET A 292 14.12 -8.41 -23.05
N LYS A 293 14.97 -7.45 -22.69
CA LYS A 293 16.42 -7.61 -22.85
C LYS A 293 16.99 -8.67 -21.89
N MET A 294 16.41 -8.81 -20.70
CA MET A 294 16.81 -9.89 -19.78
C MET A 294 16.38 -11.26 -20.32
N VAL A 295 15.19 -11.37 -20.94
CA VAL A 295 14.77 -12.60 -21.65
C VAL A 295 15.78 -12.99 -22.72
N TYR A 296 16.24 -12.03 -23.54
CA TYR A 296 17.31 -12.27 -24.51
C TYR A 296 18.61 -12.76 -23.86
N THR A 297 19.03 -12.15 -22.76
CA THR A 297 20.22 -12.59 -22.01
C THR A 297 20.11 -14.05 -21.57
N TYR A 298 18.94 -14.48 -21.09
CA TYR A 298 18.72 -15.88 -20.70
C TYR A 298 18.71 -16.81 -21.91
N SER A 299 18.08 -16.40 -23.02
CA SER A 299 18.12 -17.17 -24.26
C SER A 299 19.55 -17.34 -24.80
N ASP A 300 20.35 -16.27 -24.80
CA ASP A 300 21.76 -16.32 -25.21
C ASP A 300 22.58 -17.23 -24.29
N TRP A 301 22.30 -17.19 -22.98
CA TRP A 301 22.97 -18.05 -22.00
C TRP A 301 22.68 -19.53 -22.25
N TYR A 302 21.41 -19.88 -22.41
CA TYR A 302 20.96 -21.25 -22.67
C TYR A 302 21.61 -21.81 -23.94
N ASN A 303 21.55 -21.06 -25.03
CA ASN A 303 22.13 -21.47 -26.31
C ASN A 303 23.66 -21.65 -26.24
N LYS A 304 24.34 -20.97 -25.33
CA LYS A 304 25.80 -21.07 -25.21
C LYS A 304 26.26 -22.15 -24.24
N HIS A 305 25.51 -22.39 -23.17
CA HIS A 305 26.01 -23.14 -22.01
C HIS A 305 25.21 -24.40 -21.69
N THR A 306 24.04 -24.62 -22.28
CA THR A 306 23.15 -25.75 -21.94
C THR A 306 22.83 -26.62 -23.15
N ASP A 307 22.35 -27.84 -22.90
CA ASP A 307 21.85 -28.75 -23.95
C ASP A 307 20.46 -28.33 -24.49
N PHE A 308 19.86 -27.29 -23.91
CA PHE A 308 18.58 -26.73 -24.32
C PHE A 308 18.70 -25.75 -25.49
N TYR A 309 19.73 -25.88 -26.34
CA TYR A 309 19.95 -24.98 -27.47
C TYR A 309 18.74 -24.92 -28.40
N LYS A 310 18.28 -23.71 -28.74
CA LYS A 310 17.19 -23.49 -29.69
C LYS A 310 17.52 -22.39 -30.70
N ASN A 311 17.25 -22.68 -31.97
CA ASN A 311 17.31 -21.69 -33.06
C ASN A 311 16.25 -20.60 -32.88
N ARG A 312 16.45 -19.45 -33.52
CA ARG A 312 15.52 -18.30 -33.48
C ARG A 312 14.98 -18.00 -34.87
N LEU A 313 13.66 -17.94 -34.99
CA LEU A 313 12.92 -17.50 -36.19
C LEU A 313 12.87 -15.97 -36.28
N VAL A 314 12.59 -15.31 -35.15
CA VAL A 314 12.48 -13.85 -35.06
C VAL A 314 13.38 -13.34 -33.95
N THR A 315 14.13 -12.27 -34.25
CA THR A 315 14.97 -11.58 -33.26
C THR A 315 14.88 -10.07 -33.51
N SER A 316 14.02 -9.41 -32.75
CA SER A 316 13.86 -7.95 -32.75
C SER A 316 13.80 -7.42 -31.31
N LYS A 317 13.89 -6.10 -31.12
CA LYS A 317 13.84 -5.51 -29.76
C LYS A 317 12.57 -5.86 -28.98
N GLU A 318 11.49 -6.19 -29.67
CA GLU A 318 10.16 -6.42 -29.08
C GLU A 318 9.66 -7.85 -29.26
N HIS A 319 10.31 -8.66 -30.10
CA HIS A 319 9.79 -9.97 -30.44
C HIS A 319 10.95 -10.96 -30.60
N LEU A 320 10.92 -12.00 -29.77
CA LEU A 320 11.75 -13.19 -29.85
C LEU A 320 10.84 -14.37 -30.17
N LYS A 321 11.15 -15.11 -31.24
CA LYS A 321 10.46 -16.37 -31.57
C LYS A 321 11.48 -17.47 -31.79
N ILE A 322 11.31 -18.59 -31.09
CA ILE A 322 12.19 -19.74 -31.18
C ILE A 322 11.66 -20.75 -32.20
N GLY A 323 12.56 -21.42 -32.92
CA GLY A 323 12.24 -22.35 -34.00
C GLY A 323 13.23 -22.23 -35.15
N TYR A 324 12.94 -22.92 -36.26
CA TYR A 324 13.75 -22.88 -37.47
C TYR A 324 12.91 -23.12 -38.72
N THR A 325 13.44 -22.74 -39.87
CA THR A 325 12.92 -23.10 -41.20
C THR A 325 13.96 -23.94 -41.91
N GLU A 326 13.54 -24.91 -42.73
CA GLU A 326 14.46 -25.66 -43.57
C GLU A 326 14.80 -24.87 -44.85
N LYS A 327 15.97 -25.12 -45.43
CA LYS A 327 16.42 -24.36 -46.60
C LYS A 327 15.50 -24.60 -47.79
N GLY A 328 14.75 -23.57 -48.20
CA GLY A 328 13.79 -23.64 -49.30
C GLY A 328 12.36 -24.01 -48.89
N ASP A 329 12.12 -24.27 -47.61
CA ASP A 329 10.78 -24.51 -47.04
C ASP A 329 10.43 -23.36 -46.05
N PRO A 330 9.44 -22.51 -46.35
CA PRO A 330 9.04 -21.42 -45.46
C PRO A 330 8.29 -21.91 -44.22
N VAL A 331 8.02 -23.21 -44.08
CA VAL A 331 7.33 -23.76 -42.91
C VAL A 331 8.20 -23.64 -41.65
N GLU A 332 7.65 -22.96 -40.66
CA GLU A 332 8.24 -22.87 -39.32
C GLU A 332 8.15 -24.22 -38.59
N ARG A 333 9.26 -24.67 -38.01
CA ARG A 333 9.42 -25.92 -37.26
C ARG A 333 10.09 -25.68 -35.90
N GLY A 334 10.06 -26.69 -35.04
CA GLY A 334 10.59 -26.62 -33.68
C GLY A 334 9.55 -26.12 -32.68
N TYR A 335 10.00 -25.42 -31.64
CA TYR A 335 9.13 -24.98 -30.53
C TYR A 335 8.08 -23.96 -30.96
N LYS A 336 8.40 -23.02 -31.87
CA LYS A 336 7.49 -21.95 -32.33
C LYS A 336 6.94 -21.04 -31.23
N SER A 337 7.44 -21.16 -30.00
CA SER A 337 7.08 -20.31 -28.87
C SER A 337 7.64 -18.90 -29.04
N GLU A 338 6.96 -17.90 -28.50
CA GLU A 338 7.33 -16.50 -28.70
C GLU A 338 7.16 -15.64 -27.44
N ALA A 339 8.07 -14.66 -27.29
CA ALA A 339 7.99 -13.60 -26.30
C ALA A 339 7.82 -12.25 -26.99
N ILE A 340 6.79 -11.51 -26.58
CA ILE A 340 6.37 -10.26 -27.23
C ILE A 340 6.29 -9.13 -26.21
N ALA A 341 7.00 -8.04 -26.46
CA ALA A 341 6.98 -6.82 -25.64
C ALA A 341 5.99 -5.80 -26.23
N VAL A 342 5.01 -5.38 -25.42
CA VAL A 342 3.94 -4.46 -25.82
C VAL A 342 3.84 -3.26 -24.88
N SER A 343 3.62 -2.07 -25.45
CA SER A 343 3.42 -0.83 -24.69
C SER A 343 1.96 -0.40 -24.73
N ALA A 344 1.36 -0.23 -23.55
CA ALA A 344 -0.05 0.14 -23.43
C ALA A 344 -0.29 1.67 -23.43
N MET A 345 0.75 2.49 -23.63
CA MET A 345 0.66 3.96 -23.55
C MET A 345 -0.36 4.56 -24.52
N ASN A 346 -0.38 4.07 -25.77
CA ASN A 346 -1.22 4.64 -26.84
C ASN A 346 -2.40 3.76 -27.21
N ASN A 347 -2.44 2.52 -26.71
CA ASN A 347 -3.46 1.55 -27.06
C ASN A 347 -3.62 0.52 -25.92
N PRO A 348 -4.78 0.47 -25.23
CA PRO A 348 -5.05 -0.56 -24.21
C PRO A 348 -5.26 -1.95 -24.82
N ASP A 349 -5.58 -2.05 -26.11
CA ASP A 349 -5.94 -3.29 -26.83
C ASP A 349 -4.73 -4.07 -27.36
N VAL A 350 -3.52 -3.76 -26.89
CA VAL A 350 -2.26 -4.32 -27.42
C VAL A 350 -2.08 -5.83 -27.21
N THR A 351 -2.93 -6.41 -26.39
CA THR A 351 -2.94 -7.82 -25.99
C THR A 351 -4.04 -8.63 -26.67
N ILE A 352 -5.00 -8.00 -27.36
CA ILE A 352 -6.13 -8.69 -28.01
C ILE A 352 -5.65 -9.65 -29.09
N GLY A 353 -6.29 -10.82 -29.16
CA GLY A 353 -6.21 -11.72 -30.31
C GLY A 353 -5.05 -12.71 -30.29
N LYS A 354 -4.40 -12.88 -29.13
CA LYS A 354 -3.34 -13.87 -28.92
C LYS A 354 -3.74 -14.78 -27.78
N ASP A 355 -3.64 -16.10 -27.97
CA ASP A 355 -3.75 -17.05 -26.86
C ASP A 355 -2.45 -16.99 -26.06
N VAL A 356 -2.51 -16.59 -24.79
CA VAL A 356 -1.33 -16.29 -23.98
C VAL A 356 -1.15 -17.32 -22.87
N PHE A 357 0.03 -17.93 -22.82
CA PHE A 357 0.41 -18.83 -21.74
C PHE A 357 0.77 -18.07 -20.46
N GLN A 358 1.46 -16.93 -20.61
CA GLN A 358 1.74 -16.03 -19.51
C GLN A 358 1.76 -14.57 -19.98
N LEU A 359 1.15 -13.70 -19.18
CA LEU A 359 1.22 -12.26 -19.35
C LEU A 359 1.79 -11.59 -18.10
N ALA A 360 2.75 -10.71 -18.31
CA ALA A 360 3.49 -10.05 -17.25
C ALA A 360 3.41 -8.53 -17.38
N TYR A 361 2.79 -7.86 -16.41
CA TYR A 361 2.78 -6.41 -16.29
C TYR A 361 3.98 -5.90 -15.45
N GLU A 362 4.92 -5.22 -16.09
CA GLU A 362 6.05 -4.57 -15.43
C GLU A 362 5.67 -3.16 -14.95
N GLU A 363 6.11 -2.82 -13.74
CA GLU A 363 5.99 -1.50 -13.12
C GLU A 363 4.53 -0.99 -13.01
N MET A 364 3.64 -1.80 -12.45
CA MET A 364 2.22 -1.47 -12.24
C MET A 364 1.97 -0.16 -11.49
N GLY A 365 2.91 0.28 -10.65
CA GLY A 365 2.83 1.58 -9.96
C GLY A 365 2.88 2.80 -10.90
N LYS A 366 3.18 2.60 -12.19
CA LYS A 366 3.21 3.62 -13.25
C LYS A 366 2.29 3.26 -14.43
N PHE A 367 1.23 2.50 -14.18
CA PHE A 367 0.38 1.95 -15.23
C PHE A 367 -1.08 2.46 -15.09
N PRO A 368 -1.38 3.71 -15.49
CA PRO A 368 -2.69 4.34 -15.25
C PRO A 368 -3.88 3.64 -15.89
N ASN A 369 -3.75 3.21 -17.15
CA ASN A 369 -4.80 2.52 -17.89
C ASN A 369 -4.71 0.98 -17.75
N TRP A 370 -4.09 0.49 -16.67
CA TRP A 370 -3.93 -0.94 -16.45
C TRP A 370 -5.28 -1.67 -16.40
N LYS A 371 -6.32 -1.09 -15.78
CA LYS A 371 -7.64 -1.73 -15.67
C LYS A 371 -8.27 -1.98 -17.03
N GLU A 372 -8.25 -0.98 -17.90
CA GLU A 372 -8.76 -1.07 -19.27
C GLU A 372 -7.99 -2.15 -20.05
N CYS A 373 -6.66 -2.14 -19.94
CA CYS A 373 -5.83 -3.16 -20.56
C CYS A 373 -6.16 -4.56 -20.01
N HIS A 374 -6.27 -4.72 -18.69
CA HIS A 374 -6.53 -6.01 -18.05
C HIS A 374 -7.91 -6.58 -18.38
N GLU A 375 -8.96 -5.76 -18.41
CA GLU A 375 -10.33 -6.16 -18.76
C GLU A 375 -10.40 -6.74 -20.17
N VAL A 376 -9.67 -6.12 -21.10
CA VAL A 376 -9.55 -6.60 -22.47
C VAL A 376 -8.70 -7.88 -22.55
N THR A 377 -7.66 -7.96 -21.72
CA THR A 377 -6.66 -9.03 -21.76
C THR A 377 -7.09 -10.30 -21.02
N SER A 378 -7.94 -10.23 -20.00
CA SER A 378 -8.30 -11.41 -19.20
C SER A 378 -8.85 -12.54 -20.07
N SER A 379 -9.67 -12.19 -21.06
CA SER A 379 -10.24 -13.12 -22.05
C SER A 379 -9.19 -13.88 -22.88
N THR A 380 -7.97 -13.35 -23.02
CA THR A 380 -6.88 -14.00 -23.78
C THR A 380 -6.18 -15.11 -23.01
N ALA A 381 -6.40 -15.16 -21.69
CA ALA A 381 -5.90 -16.18 -20.78
C ALA A 381 -7.01 -17.13 -20.32
N GLU A 382 -8.15 -17.13 -21.02
CA GLU A 382 -9.36 -17.89 -20.67
C GLU A 382 -9.90 -18.65 -21.91
N ALA A 383 -10.34 -19.89 -21.71
CA ALA A 383 -11.06 -20.69 -22.68
C ALA A 383 -12.33 -21.24 -22.05
N GLY A 384 -13.45 -20.51 -22.23
CA GLY A 384 -14.71 -20.82 -21.54
C GLY A 384 -14.56 -20.64 -20.03
N ASP A 385 -14.85 -21.68 -19.26
CA ASP A 385 -14.72 -21.68 -17.79
C ASP A 385 -13.28 -22.00 -17.30
N TYR A 386 -12.35 -22.28 -18.22
CA TYR A 386 -10.98 -22.66 -17.88
C TYR A 386 -10.01 -21.51 -18.06
N LYS A 387 -9.07 -21.37 -17.12
CA LYS A 387 -7.91 -20.48 -17.23
C LYS A 387 -6.83 -21.17 -18.08
N THR A 388 -6.50 -20.63 -19.25
CA THR A 388 -5.44 -21.17 -20.15
C THR A 388 -4.11 -20.47 -19.95
N GLY A 389 -4.13 -19.24 -19.43
CA GLY A 389 -2.94 -18.42 -19.22
C GLY A 389 -2.80 -17.90 -17.80
N HIS A 390 -1.58 -17.58 -17.40
CA HIS A 390 -1.31 -16.96 -16.10
C HIS A 390 -1.02 -15.46 -16.26
N ILE A 391 -1.81 -14.60 -15.60
CA ILE A 391 -1.58 -13.16 -15.61
C ILE A 391 -0.92 -12.74 -14.30
N CYS A 392 0.22 -12.06 -14.39
CA CYS A 392 0.95 -11.56 -13.24
C CYS A 392 1.37 -10.10 -13.43
N GLY A 393 1.64 -9.41 -12.33
CA GLY A 393 2.12 -8.05 -12.40
C GLY A 393 2.70 -7.56 -11.07
N TRP A 394 3.63 -6.61 -11.17
CA TRP A 394 4.34 -6.11 -10.00
C TRP A 394 4.71 -4.64 -10.13
N GLY A 395 4.91 -3.99 -8.99
CA GLY A 395 5.32 -2.59 -8.96
C GLY A 395 5.79 -2.13 -7.59
N THR A 396 6.29 -0.89 -7.54
CA THR A 396 6.52 -0.18 -6.28
C THR A 396 5.62 1.05 -6.23
N GLY A 397 5.02 1.35 -5.07
CA GLY A 397 4.38 2.64 -4.83
C GLY A 397 5.39 3.69 -4.34
N GLY A 398 5.22 4.97 -4.69
CA GLY A 398 6.09 6.07 -4.25
C GLY A 398 7.09 6.64 -5.27
N THR A 399 6.69 6.82 -6.55
CA THR A 399 7.49 7.56 -7.55
C THR A 399 6.75 8.79 -8.08
N GLU A 400 7.47 9.80 -8.56
CA GLU A 400 6.97 11.15 -8.90
C GLU A 400 5.87 11.23 -9.97
N GLU A 401 5.55 10.12 -10.63
CA GLU A 401 4.55 10.03 -11.71
C GLU A 401 3.52 8.92 -11.42
N ALA A 402 3.39 8.52 -10.15
CA ALA A 402 2.72 7.28 -9.83
C ALA A 402 1.19 7.43 -9.82
N ASN A 403 0.57 7.03 -10.93
CA ASN A 403 -0.84 6.66 -11.01
C ASN A 403 -1.05 5.26 -10.41
N TRP A 404 -0.70 5.10 -9.13
CA TRP A 404 -0.78 3.82 -8.43
C TRP A 404 -2.20 3.45 -8.00
N GLU A 405 -3.20 4.31 -8.23
CA GLU A 405 -4.59 4.07 -7.80
C GLU A 405 -5.16 2.77 -8.37
N ALA A 406 -4.86 2.47 -9.64
CA ALA A 406 -5.23 1.20 -10.24
C ALA A 406 -4.55 0.02 -9.54
N PHE A 407 -3.29 0.17 -9.15
CA PHE A 407 -2.52 -0.88 -8.47
C PHE A 407 -2.92 -1.05 -7.00
N GLU A 408 -3.21 0.04 -6.28
CA GLU A 408 -3.75 0.01 -4.92
C GLU A 408 -5.09 -0.71 -4.90
N ASP A 409 -5.97 -0.41 -5.86
CA ASP A 409 -7.29 -1.05 -5.94
C ASP A 409 -7.18 -2.56 -6.17
N VAL A 410 -6.31 -3.01 -7.06
CA VAL A 410 -6.05 -4.45 -7.28
C VAL A 410 -5.46 -5.12 -6.05
N TYR A 411 -4.57 -4.41 -5.34
CA TYR A 411 -3.95 -4.92 -4.14
C TYR A 411 -4.95 -5.05 -2.98
N TYR A 412 -5.82 -4.06 -2.75
CA TYR A 412 -6.80 -4.12 -1.64
C TYR A 412 -8.12 -4.80 -1.99
N ASN A 413 -8.43 -4.96 -3.28
CA ASN A 413 -9.62 -5.67 -3.76
C ASN A 413 -9.24 -6.85 -4.69
N PRO A 414 -8.41 -7.82 -4.23
CA PRO A 414 -7.87 -8.87 -5.10
C PRO A 414 -8.96 -9.73 -5.77
N ASN A 415 -10.06 -10.00 -5.06
CA ASN A 415 -11.17 -10.81 -5.58
C ASN A 415 -11.87 -10.17 -6.79
N ALA A 416 -11.88 -8.84 -6.89
CA ALA A 416 -12.52 -8.15 -8.02
C ALA A 416 -11.77 -8.36 -9.35
N TYR A 417 -10.50 -8.77 -9.27
CA TYR A 417 -9.59 -8.93 -10.41
C TYR A 417 -9.09 -10.36 -10.56
N ASP A 418 -9.81 -11.33 -9.97
CA ASP A 418 -9.44 -12.74 -9.94
C ASP A 418 -7.99 -12.99 -9.45
N ASN A 419 -7.49 -12.10 -8.57
CA ASN A 419 -6.13 -12.13 -8.05
C ASN A 419 -6.07 -13.01 -6.80
N LEU A 420 -4.89 -13.59 -6.53
CA LEU A 420 -4.65 -14.32 -5.28
C LEU A 420 -4.92 -13.44 -4.06
N ALA A 421 -5.98 -13.75 -3.33
CA ALA A 421 -6.35 -13.07 -2.09
C ALA A 421 -5.66 -13.72 -0.88
N CYS A 422 -4.83 -12.95 -0.20
CA CYS A 422 -4.15 -13.31 1.03
C CYS A 422 -4.78 -12.58 2.22
N LYS A 423 -4.73 -13.17 3.42
CA LYS A 423 -5.05 -12.40 4.64
C LYS A 423 -4.04 -11.26 4.81
N ASN A 424 -4.54 -10.06 5.12
CA ASN A 424 -3.72 -8.87 5.27
C ASN A 424 -2.92 -8.90 6.58
N ILE A 425 -1.71 -9.47 6.52
CA ILE A 425 -0.76 -9.51 7.66
C ILE A 425 0.20 -8.33 7.70
N TRP A 426 0.22 -7.52 6.64
CA TRP A 426 1.20 -6.46 6.47
C TRP A 426 0.69 -5.12 7.00
N ASP A 427 -0.60 -4.82 6.81
CA ASP A 427 -1.19 -3.55 7.24
C ASP A 427 -1.82 -3.64 8.63
N LYS A 428 -1.34 -2.78 9.53
CA LYS A 428 -1.82 -2.72 10.91
C LYS A 428 -3.27 -2.21 10.96
N GLY A 429 -4.14 -2.92 11.67
CA GLY A 429 -5.55 -2.57 11.84
C GLY A 429 -6.47 -3.02 10.70
N LEU A 430 -5.93 -3.75 9.71
CA LEU A 430 -6.68 -4.34 8.60
C LEU A 430 -6.56 -5.87 8.58
N GLU A 431 -6.21 -6.50 9.71
CA GLU A 431 -5.87 -7.92 9.79
C GLU A 431 -7.03 -8.87 9.43
N ASP A 432 -8.27 -8.40 9.53
CA ASP A 432 -9.48 -9.14 9.16
C ASP A 432 -9.89 -8.95 7.68
N THR A 433 -9.10 -8.22 6.90
CA THR A 433 -9.34 -7.97 5.47
C THR A 433 -8.44 -8.82 4.57
N ALA A 434 -8.85 -9.00 3.32
CA ALA A 434 -8.03 -9.62 2.28
C ALA A 434 -7.25 -8.55 1.50
N CYS A 435 -6.03 -8.88 1.09
CA CYS A 435 -5.22 -8.09 0.16
C CYS A 435 -4.36 -8.99 -0.73
N GLY A 436 -3.73 -8.43 -1.75
CA GLY A 436 -2.73 -9.11 -2.57
C GLY A 436 -1.44 -9.39 -1.79
N TYR A 437 -0.57 -10.21 -2.36
CA TYR A 437 0.72 -10.51 -1.74
C TYR A 437 1.62 -9.26 -1.67
N PHE A 438 2.37 -9.09 -0.58
CA PHE A 438 3.37 -8.03 -0.45
C PHE A 438 4.75 -8.58 -0.09
N TYR A 439 5.80 -8.11 -0.78
CA TYR A 439 7.20 -8.43 -0.48
C TYR A 439 7.89 -7.27 0.26
N PRO A 440 8.00 -7.32 1.61
CA PRO A 440 8.48 -6.23 2.46
C PRO A 440 9.96 -5.89 2.24
N HIS A 441 10.35 -4.65 2.60
CA HIS A 441 11.74 -4.24 2.58
C HIS A 441 12.62 -5.05 3.54
N VAL A 442 12.15 -5.34 4.75
CA VAL A 442 12.89 -6.10 5.78
C VAL A 442 13.12 -7.56 5.43
N GLU A 443 12.29 -8.16 4.57
CA GLU A 443 12.41 -9.57 4.19
C GLU A 443 13.47 -9.74 3.10
N SER A 444 14.40 -10.66 3.26
CA SER A 444 15.58 -10.82 2.41
C SER A 444 16.40 -9.53 2.28
N LEU A 445 16.60 -8.84 3.41
CA LEU A 445 17.41 -7.62 3.47
C LEU A 445 18.90 -7.97 3.49
N GLU A 446 19.64 -7.47 2.50
CA GLU A 446 21.09 -7.65 2.40
C GLU A 446 21.82 -7.19 3.68
N GLY A 447 22.75 -8.02 4.17
CA GLY A 447 23.46 -7.82 5.43
C GLY A 447 22.71 -8.28 6.69
N HIS A 448 21.47 -8.75 6.53
CA HIS A 448 20.63 -9.23 7.64
C HIS A 448 20.03 -10.61 7.37
N MET A 449 20.73 -11.45 6.60
CA MET A 449 20.35 -12.83 6.32
C MET A 449 21.45 -13.79 6.78
N ASN A 450 21.09 -15.01 7.17
CA ASN A 450 22.06 -16.09 7.41
C ASN A 450 22.51 -16.74 6.09
N TYR A 451 23.47 -17.66 6.16
CA TYR A 451 24.04 -18.35 4.99
C TYR A 451 22.99 -19.05 4.11
N ASN A 452 21.98 -19.66 4.75
CA ASN A 452 20.89 -20.36 4.10
C ASN A 452 19.82 -19.42 3.53
N GLY A 453 20.02 -18.10 3.62
CA GLY A 453 19.09 -17.10 3.08
C GLY A 453 17.89 -16.81 3.97
N ASN A 454 17.92 -17.22 5.24
CA ASN A 454 16.88 -16.85 6.20
C ASN A 454 17.10 -15.42 6.69
N THR A 455 16.04 -14.63 6.70
CA THR A 455 16.04 -13.27 7.21
C THR A 455 16.13 -13.25 8.73
N ASN A 456 17.13 -12.53 9.25
CA ASN A 456 17.13 -12.12 10.65
C ASN A 456 16.24 -10.89 10.82
N TYR A 457 14.96 -11.13 11.11
CA TYR A 457 13.96 -10.07 11.27
C TYR A 457 14.33 -9.07 12.37
N LYS A 458 14.97 -9.52 13.47
CA LYS A 458 15.34 -8.63 14.59
C LYS A 458 16.33 -7.57 14.12
N THR A 459 17.41 -7.97 13.45
CA THR A 459 18.44 -7.03 12.98
C THR A 459 17.94 -6.22 11.78
N SER A 460 17.15 -6.82 10.89
CA SER A 460 16.53 -6.14 9.75
C SER A 460 15.62 -4.98 10.20
N TRP A 461 14.72 -5.24 11.16
CA TRP A 461 13.83 -4.20 11.70
C TRP A 461 14.60 -3.11 12.45
N ALA A 462 15.62 -3.47 13.22
CA ALA A 462 16.46 -2.48 13.91
C ALA A 462 17.18 -1.56 12.91
N SER A 463 17.76 -2.13 11.85
CA SER A 463 18.42 -1.40 10.75
C SER A 463 17.45 -0.47 10.02
N TYR A 464 16.25 -0.96 9.68
CA TYR A 464 15.21 -0.15 9.06
C TYR A 464 14.78 1.02 9.94
N LYS A 465 14.47 0.77 11.23
CA LYS A 465 14.06 1.82 12.18
C LYS A 465 15.14 2.90 12.33
N LYS A 466 16.41 2.51 12.50
CA LYS A 466 17.54 3.45 12.59
C LYS A 466 17.67 4.31 11.33
N LYS A 467 17.53 3.70 10.14
CA LYS A 467 17.57 4.43 8.86
C LYS A 467 16.36 5.36 8.69
N LYS A 468 15.16 4.94 9.09
CA LYS A 468 13.93 5.75 9.04
C LYS A 468 14.03 6.97 9.96
N GLN A 469 14.48 6.78 11.20
CA GLN A 469 14.71 7.87 12.16
C GLN A 469 15.75 8.87 11.66
N ARG A 470 16.90 8.39 11.19
CA ARG A 470 17.93 9.25 10.61
C ARG A 470 17.40 10.06 9.42
N LYS A 471 16.67 9.42 8.50
CA LYS A 471 16.07 10.14 7.36
C LYS A 471 15.04 11.19 7.79
N ARG A 472 14.31 10.93 8.88
CA ARG A 472 13.38 11.89 9.49
C ARG A 472 14.10 13.10 10.09
N LEU A 473 15.27 12.89 10.70
CA LEU A 473 16.10 13.96 11.27
C LEU A 473 16.81 14.78 10.18
N GLU A 474 17.22 14.14 9.09
CA GLU A 474 17.95 14.77 7.97
C GLU A 474 17.05 15.56 7.01
N THR A 475 15.73 15.37 7.02
CA THR A 475 14.84 15.91 5.99
C THR A 475 13.62 16.58 6.62
N THR A 476 13.43 17.87 6.34
CA THR A 476 12.26 18.66 6.73
C THR A 476 11.12 18.56 5.72
N ASP A 477 11.40 18.14 4.49
CA ASP A 477 10.39 17.89 3.45
C ASP A 477 9.69 16.53 3.65
N GLU A 478 8.43 16.59 4.10
CA GLU A 478 7.57 15.43 4.29
C GLU A 478 7.43 14.60 3.02
N THR A 479 7.37 15.24 1.84
CA THR A 479 7.22 14.54 0.56
C THR A 479 8.43 13.65 0.27
N SER A 480 9.63 14.16 0.49
CA SER A 480 10.87 13.38 0.36
C SER A 480 10.99 12.24 1.37
N PHE A 481 10.45 12.43 2.58
CA PHE A 481 10.39 11.38 3.60
C PHE A 481 9.39 10.28 3.22
N GLU A 482 8.19 10.65 2.75
CA GLU A 482 7.17 9.71 2.24
C GLU A 482 7.69 8.92 1.04
N LYS A 483 8.35 9.57 0.07
CA LYS A 483 9.03 8.91 -1.06
C LYS A 483 10.07 7.90 -0.59
N TRP A 484 10.86 8.24 0.44
CA TRP A 484 11.85 7.33 0.99
C TRP A 484 11.20 6.11 1.64
N CYS A 485 10.08 6.32 2.35
CA CYS A 485 9.30 5.26 2.98
C CYS A 485 8.65 4.35 1.93
N GLY A 486 7.98 4.89 0.91
CA GLY A 486 7.33 4.10 -0.15
C GLY A 486 8.30 3.20 -0.91
N GLN A 487 9.51 3.69 -1.21
CA GLN A 487 10.55 2.89 -1.86
C GLN A 487 11.08 1.73 -0.98
N ARG A 488 10.90 1.82 0.34
CA ARG A 488 11.34 0.86 1.37
C ARG A 488 10.15 0.39 2.22
N ALA A 489 8.98 0.29 1.60
CA ALA A 489 7.76 -0.07 2.26
C ALA A 489 7.82 -1.50 2.80
N ASN A 490 7.26 -1.70 3.99
CA ASN A 490 7.07 -3.03 4.58
C ASN A 490 5.63 -3.52 4.51
N CYS A 491 4.70 -2.65 4.10
CA CYS A 491 3.29 -2.96 3.94
C CYS A 491 2.66 -2.17 2.80
N GLY A 492 1.43 -2.53 2.43
CA GLY A 492 0.67 -1.84 1.39
C GLY A 492 0.46 -0.37 1.74
N GLN A 493 0.09 -0.05 2.99
CA GLN A 493 -0.16 1.33 3.43
C GLN A 493 1.07 2.23 3.27
N GLU A 494 2.27 1.71 3.51
CA GLU A 494 3.51 2.45 3.28
C GLU A 494 3.82 2.59 1.78
N ALA A 495 3.54 1.57 0.98
CA ALA A 495 3.80 1.59 -0.47
C ALA A 495 2.87 2.54 -1.21
N PHE A 496 1.57 2.48 -0.93
CA PHE A 496 0.51 3.29 -1.55
C PHE A 496 0.27 4.61 -0.80
N ALA A 497 1.17 5.01 0.09
CA ALA A 497 1.10 6.31 0.70
C ALA A 497 1.23 7.41 -0.38
N ARG A 498 0.18 8.24 -0.54
CA ARG A 498 0.19 9.45 -1.37
C ARG A 498 1.35 10.34 -0.94
N SER A 499 2.45 10.32 -1.69
CA SER A 499 3.53 11.29 -1.54
C SER A 499 3.06 12.62 -2.12
N GLY A 500 2.82 13.62 -1.28
CA GLY A 500 2.83 15.02 -1.71
C GLY A 500 1.52 15.69 -2.16
N THR A 501 0.33 15.29 -1.69
CA THR A 501 -0.90 16.09 -1.92
C THR A 501 -1.69 16.46 -0.67
N ASN A 502 -1.41 15.81 0.47
CA ASN A 502 -2.14 16.08 1.70
C ASN A 502 -1.31 16.96 2.64
N ILE A 503 -1.80 18.17 2.92
CA ILE A 503 -1.16 19.14 3.80
C ILE A 503 -1.30 18.79 5.29
N PHE A 504 -2.18 17.85 5.65
CA PHE A 504 -2.51 17.49 7.03
C PHE A 504 -1.69 16.30 7.57
N ASN A 505 -1.52 16.25 8.89
CA ASN A 505 -0.77 15.18 9.58
C ASN A 505 -1.55 13.86 9.61
N ARG A 506 -1.29 13.00 8.61
CA ARG A 506 -2.02 11.74 8.41
C ARG A 506 -1.88 10.76 9.58
N ASP A 507 -0.72 10.68 10.22
CA ASP A 507 -0.50 9.76 11.34
C ASP A 507 -1.36 10.14 12.55
N ALA A 508 -1.39 11.44 12.89
CA ALA A 508 -2.24 11.95 13.96
C ALA A 508 -3.74 11.76 13.64
N ILE A 509 -4.15 12.02 12.40
CA ILE A 509 -5.55 11.82 11.95
C ILE A 509 -5.93 10.34 12.05
N GLN A 510 -5.07 9.43 11.59
CA GLN A 510 -5.33 8.00 11.63
C GLN A 510 -5.43 7.47 13.07
N LYS A 511 -4.57 7.97 13.98
CA LYS A 511 -4.65 7.67 15.42
C LYS A 511 -5.99 8.12 16.01
N GLN A 512 -6.41 9.35 15.73
CA GLN A 512 -7.69 9.87 16.22
C GLN A 512 -8.87 9.11 15.64
N LEU A 513 -8.86 8.80 14.34
CA LEU A 513 -9.91 8.00 13.69
C LEU A 513 -10.05 6.62 14.35
N ASN A 514 -8.92 5.95 14.60
CA ASN A 514 -8.92 4.66 15.29
C ASN A 514 -9.45 4.77 16.72
N ARG A 515 -9.14 5.86 17.43
CA ARG A 515 -9.65 6.12 18.78
C ARG A 515 -11.17 6.28 18.78
N VAL A 516 -11.70 7.19 17.95
CA VAL A 516 -13.14 7.47 17.84
C VAL A 516 -13.93 6.21 17.46
N MET A 517 -13.38 5.36 16.59
CA MET A 517 -14.05 4.13 16.15
C MET A 517 -14.00 2.98 17.18
N ARG A 518 -12.97 2.92 18.03
CA ARG A 518 -12.73 1.78 18.93
C ARG A 518 -13.14 2.04 20.37
N GLU A 519 -13.06 3.28 20.85
CA GLU A 519 -13.32 3.62 22.24
C GLU A 519 -14.84 3.65 22.51
N PRO A 520 -15.40 2.77 23.37
CA PRO A 520 -16.83 2.70 23.60
C PRO A 520 -17.43 4.01 24.12
N SER A 521 -16.67 4.75 24.95
CA SER A 521 -17.05 6.07 25.49
C SER A 521 -17.33 7.10 24.38
N MET A 522 -16.59 7.04 23.27
CA MET A 522 -16.71 7.97 22.15
C MET A 522 -17.86 7.59 21.21
N LYS A 523 -18.21 6.30 21.13
CA LYS A 523 -19.32 5.81 20.31
C LYS A 523 -20.69 6.28 20.81
N TYR A 524 -20.84 6.47 22.12
CA TYR A 524 -22.08 6.97 22.73
C TYR A 524 -22.11 8.50 22.91
N LEU A 525 -21.06 9.22 22.47
CA LEU A 525 -20.97 10.67 22.61
C LEU A 525 -21.95 11.39 21.68
N SER A 526 -22.13 10.88 20.46
CA SER A 526 -22.99 11.52 19.45
C SER A 526 -24.45 11.13 19.58
N ARG A 527 -25.35 12.12 19.51
CA ARG A 527 -26.80 11.96 19.44
C ARG A 527 -27.29 12.28 18.03
N GLU A 528 -27.82 11.29 17.35
CA GLU A 528 -28.27 11.39 15.97
C GLU A 528 -29.79 11.62 15.90
N GLY A 529 -30.23 12.57 15.09
CA GLY A 529 -31.66 12.88 15.01
C GLY A 529 -32.04 13.94 13.99
N TRP A 530 -33.22 14.52 14.21
CA TRP A 530 -33.81 15.56 13.37
C TRP A 530 -34.30 16.72 14.24
N LEU A 531 -34.02 17.96 13.85
CA LEU A 531 -34.45 19.13 14.61
C LEU A 531 -35.90 19.50 14.23
N VAL A 532 -36.76 19.60 15.23
CA VAL A 532 -38.19 19.90 15.06
C VAL A 532 -38.56 21.11 15.93
N ARG A 533 -39.28 22.07 15.34
CA ARG A 533 -39.87 23.18 16.09
C ARG A 533 -41.21 22.82 16.67
N ASN A 534 -41.44 23.21 17.91
CA ASN A 534 -42.77 23.19 18.51
C ASN A 534 -43.60 24.42 18.08
N THR A 535 -44.89 24.42 18.42
CA THR A 535 -45.83 25.52 18.14
C THR A 535 -45.46 26.85 18.79
N LYS A 536 -44.58 26.84 19.80
CA LYS A 536 -44.05 28.03 20.48
C LYS A 536 -42.70 28.51 19.92
N GLY A 537 -42.23 27.91 18.82
CA GLY A 537 -40.97 28.28 18.17
C GLY A 537 -39.71 27.68 18.78
N HIS A 538 -39.79 26.90 19.86
CA HIS A 538 -38.62 26.22 20.45
C HIS A 538 -38.24 25.00 19.61
N VAL A 539 -36.95 24.86 19.35
CA VAL A 539 -36.37 23.72 18.62
C VAL A 539 -35.98 22.62 19.62
N LYS A 540 -36.31 21.37 19.30
CA LYS A 540 -35.84 20.16 20.00
C LYS A 540 -35.24 19.16 19.02
N LEU A 541 -34.28 18.36 19.49
CA LEU A 541 -33.74 17.23 18.73
C LEU A 541 -34.58 15.97 18.99
N GLU A 542 -35.20 15.44 17.94
CA GLU A 542 -35.86 14.14 17.98
C GLU A 542 -34.90 13.04 17.54
N LEU A 543 -34.60 12.11 18.44
CA LEU A 543 -33.58 11.08 18.24
C LEU A 543 -34.03 9.99 17.27
N ASN A 544 -33.11 9.57 16.39
CA ASN A 544 -33.33 8.48 15.45
C ASN A 544 -33.64 7.15 16.16
N GLU A 545 -33.07 6.90 17.33
CA GLU A 545 -33.36 5.70 18.14
C GLU A 545 -34.82 5.63 18.55
N VAL A 546 -35.41 6.77 18.96
CA VAL A 546 -36.83 6.86 19.33
C VAL A 546 -37.71 6.62 18.10
N LYS A 547 -37.36 7.21 16.96
CA LYS A 547 -38.07 6.97 15.69
C LYS A 547 -38.01 5.51 15.26
N LYS A 548 -36.85 4.87 15.41
CA LYS A 548 -36.66 3.45 15.12
C LYS A 548 -37.51 2.55 16.01
N ILE A 549 -37.59 2.85 17.31
CA ILE A 549 -38.46 2.12 18.26
C ILE A 549 -39.94 2.28 17.87
N ASN A 550 -40.34 3.48 17.44
CA ASN A 550 -41.72 3.79 17.04
C ASN A 550 -42.09 3.32 15.62
N GLY A 551 -41.15 2.72 14.87
CA GLY A 551 -41.38 2.28 13.49
C GLY A 551 -41.50 3.43 12.48
N GLU A 552 -41.05 4.63 12.84
CA GLU A 552 -41.06 5.82 11.98
C GLU A 552 -39.87 5.82 11.01
N LEU A 553 -40.04 6.49 9.86
CA LEU A 553 -38.97 6.64 8.88
C LEU A 553 -37.86 7.57 9.42
N PHE A 554 -36.61 7.13 9.34
CA PHE A 554 -35.44 7.92 9.73
C PHE A 554 -34.30 7.79 8.71
N ASN A 555 -33.40 8.77 8.71
CA ASN A 555 -32.20 8.80 7.88
C ASN A 555 -30.95 8.58 8.75
N PRO A 556 -30.05 7.65 8.37
CA PRO A 556 -28.78 7.48 9.07
C PRO A 556 -27.79 8.62 8.75
N PRO A 557 -26.78 8.85 9.60
CA PRO A 557 -25.71 9.81 9.31
C PRO A 557 -24.85 9.37 8.13
N VAL A 558 -24.33 10.34 7.38
CA VAL A 558 -23.43 10.08 6.24
C VAL A 558 -21.98 10.07 6.73
N LEU A 559 -21.42 8.90 7.03
CA LEU A 559 -20.07 8.78 7.62
C LEU A 559 -19.00 8.25 6.64
N ASP A 560 -19.39 7.86 5.43
CA ASP A 560 -18.48 7.25 4.46
C ASP A 560 -17.89 8.27 3.49
N PHE A 561 -16.59 8.10 3.21
CA PHE A 561 -15.88 8.89 2.21
C PHE A 561 -14.81 8.02 1.50
N PRO A 562 -14.82 7.93 0.14
CA PRO A 562 -15.84 8.47 -0.75
C PRO A 562 -17.18 7.77 -0.51
N LEU A 563 -18.27 8.41 -0.94
CA LEU A 563 -19.61 7.85 -0.85
C LEU A 563 -19.67 6.53 -1.63
N ARG A 564 -20.32 5.52 -1.05
CA ARG A 564 -20.61 4.27 -1.76
C ARG A 564 -21.88 4.42 -2.57
N LYS A 565 -22.05 3.63 -3.63
CA LYS A 565 -23.23 3.70 -4.52
C LYS A 565 -24.55 3.40 -3.79
N ASP A 566 -24.49 2.67 -2.67
CA ASP A 566 -25.62 2.24 -1.85
C ASP A 566 -25.88 3.14 -0.62
N THR A 567 -25.02 4.13 -0.35
CA THR A 567 -25.16 5.02 0.81
C THR A 567 -26.40 5.91 0.70
N ARG A 568 -27.23 5.95 1.76
CA ARG A 568 -28.35 6.91 1.86
C ARG A 568 -27.81 8.32 2.08
N VAL A 569 -27.90 9.18 1.07
CA VAL A 569 -27.28 10.52 1.06
C VAL A 569 -28.04 11.61 1.82
N HIS A 570 -29.26 11.36 2.30
CA HIS A 570 -30.07 12.40 2.96
C HIS A 570 -29.50 12.89 4.29
N GLY A 571 -28.80 12.00 5.02
CA GLY A 571 -28.17 12.31 6.30
C GLY A 571 -29.14 12.71 7.41
N CYS A 572 -28.57 13.01 8.58
CA CYS A 572 -29.28 13.51 9.74
C CYS A 572 -28.40 14.46 10.56
N PHE A 573 -29.01 15.18 11.49
CA PHE A 573 -28.29 16.05 12.43
C PHE A 573 -27.56 15.18 13.47
N ILE A 574 -26.31 15.52 13.77
CA ILE A 574 -25.49 14.84 14.76
C ILE A 574 -25.06 15.87 15.81
N GLU A 575 -25.50 15.69 17.06
CA GLU A 575 -25.12 16.49 18.22
C GLU A 575 -24.02 15.77 19.00
N TYR A 576 -22.84 16.37 19.12
CA TYR A 576 -21.75 15.88 20.00
C TYR A 576 -21.87 16.48 21.40
N VAL A 577 -22.24 17.76 21.47
CA VAL A 577 -22.40 18.49 22.74
C VAL A 577 -23.68 19.33 22.66
N PRO A 578 -24.62 19.18 23.60
CA PRO A 578 -25.81 20.01 23.64
C PRO A 578 -25.47 21.49 23.92
N PRO A 579 -26.30 22.44 23.51
CA PRO A 579 -26.05 23.86 23.74
C PRO A 579 -25.96 24.17 25.23
N TYR A 580 -24.91 24.90 25.62
CA TYR A 580 -24.75 25.41 26.97
C TYR A 580 -25.86 26.41 27.28
N ARG A 581 -26.55 26.18 28.39
CA ARG A 581 -27.58 27.09 28.92
C ARG A 581 -27.03 27.72 30.18
N ASP A 582 -27.07 29.05 30.22
CA ASP A 582 -26.68 29.80 31.41
C ASP A 582 -27.54 29.35 32.60
N PRO A 583 -26.94 28.97 33.74
CA PRO A 583 -27.67 28.50 34.92
C PRO A 583 -28.66 29.53 35.49
N ILE A 584 -28.46 30.83 35.24
CA ILE A 584 -29.31 31.91 35.76
C ILE A 584 -30.51 32.14 34.85
N THR A 585 -30.28 32.36 33.56
CA THR A 585 -31.32 32.73 32.60
C THR A 585 -31.95 31.55 31.85
N GLY A 586 -31.28 30.40 31.82
CA GLY A 586 -31.69 29.22 31.03
C GLY A 586 -31.55 29.41 29.51
N LEU A 587 -31.03 30.56 29.07
CA LEU A 587 -30.82 30.93 27.67
C LEU A 587 -29.41 30.55 27.22
N VAL A 588 -29.26 30.36 25.91
CA VAL A 588 -27.95 30.11 25.27
C VAL A 588 -27.30 31.47 24.99
N PRO A 589 -26.08 31.75 25.50
CA PRO A 589 -25.41 33.04 25.30
C PRO A 589 -25.23 33.41 23.83
N GLU A 590 -25.46 34.68 23.49
CA GLU A 590 -25.29 35.16 22.11
C GLU A 590 -23.79 35.20 21.77
N GLY A 591 -23.46 34.67 20.60
CA GLY A 591 -22.10 34.67 20.10
C GLY A 591 -21.20 33.59 20.71
N LEU A 592 -21.67 32.71 21.60
CA LEU A 592 -20.89 31.56 22.08
C LEU A 592 -20.60 30.54 20.96
N TYR A 593 -21.59 30.34 20.09
CA TYR A 593 -21.52 29.42 18.95
C TYR A 593 -21.50 30.18 17.62
N VAL A 594 -20.90 29.57 16.60
CA VAL A 594 -20.94 30.00 15.21
C VAL A 594 -21.22 28.80 14.32
N ALA A 595 -22.05 28.98 13.29
CA ALA A 595 -22.27 27.97 12.28
C ALA A 595 -21.56 28.33 10.97
N PHE A 596 -21.01 27.33 10.28
CA PHE A 596 -20.47 27.52 8.94
C PHE A 596 -20.84 26.39 7.99
N GLN A 597 -21.01 26.74 6.71
CA GLN A 597 -21.64 25.88 5.71
C GLN A 597 -20.93 25.91 4.35
N ASP A 598 -20.81 24.73 3.74
CA ASP A 598 -20.57 24.52 2.31
C ASP A 598 -21.88 24.01 1.64
N PRO A 599 -22.60 24.88 0.89
CA PRO A 599 -23.88 24.57 0.27
C PRO A 599 -23.74 23.86 -1.10
N TYR A 600 -24.77 23.11 -1.50
CA TYR A 600 -24.87 22.51 -2.84
C TYR A 600 -25.88 23.27 -3.73
N ALA A 601 -25.69 23.21 -5.05
CA ALA A 601 -26.31 24.17 -5.97
C ALA A 601 -27.75 23.87 -6.43
N HIS A 602 -28.12 22.60 -6.67
CA HIS A 602 -29.40 22.24 -7.31
C HIS A 602 -30.02 20.98 -6.71
N ASP A 603 -31.34 20.91 -6.67
CA ASP A 603 -32.06 19.65 -6.42
C ASP A 603 -31.79 18.65 -7.56
N LYS A 604 -31.58 17.38 -7.21
CA LYS A 604 -31.38 16.29 -8.18
C LYS A 604 -32.19 15.07 -7.76
N ASP A 605 -32.73 14.36 -8.75
CA ASP A 605 -33.35 13.05 -8.54
C ASP A 605 -32.36 12.08 -7.90
N ILE A 606 -32.82 11.32 -6.90
CA ILE A 606 -32.00 10.33 -6.17
C ILE A 606 -31.35 9.32 -7.12
N LYS A 607 -32.05 8.92 -8.19
CA LYS A 607 -31.55 7.96 -9.20
C LYS A 607 -30.44 8.52 -10.10
N LYS A 608 -30.23 9.84 -10.11
CA LYS A 608 -29.21 10.53 -10.93
C LYS A 608 -28.01 11.00 -10.10
N LEU A 609 -27.99 10.72 -8.79
CA LEU A 609 -26.86 11.04 -7.92
C LEU A 609 -25.72 10.05 -8.14
N SER A 610 -24.54 10.60 -8.38
CA SER A 610 -23.27 9.89 -8.54
C SER A 610 -22.31 10.22 -7.40
N THR A 611 -21.22 9.48 -7.29
CA THR A 611 -20.14 9.76 -6.33
C THR A 611 -19.40 11.07 -6.57
N LYS A 612 -19.66 11.75 -7.70
CA LYS A 612 -19.08 13.05 -8.06
C LYS A 612 -19.95 14.24 -7.61
N ASP A 613 -21.15 13.97 -7.09
CA ASP A 613 -22.08 15.03 -6.68
C ASP A 613 -21.79 15.50 -5.24
N SER A 614 -21.67 16.81 -5.05
CA SER A 614 -21.47 17.44 -3.73
C SER A 614 -22.64 17.20 -2.77
N ILE A 615 -22.33 17.12 -1.48
CA ILE A 615 -23.31 17.05 -0.38
C ILE A 615 -23.27 18.35 0.43
N GLY A 616 -24.41 18.76 1.00
CA GLY A 616 -24.44 19.94 1.86
C GLY A 616 -23.83 19.62 3.21
N VAL A 617 -22.89 20.45 3.66
CA VAL A 617 -22.26 20.31 4.98
C VAL A 617 -22.42 21.59 5.79
N THR A 618 -22.94 21.45 7.02
CA THR A 618 -23.01 22.53 8.00
C THR A 618 -22.44 22.05 9.32
N PHE A 619 -21.59 22.88 9.94
CA PHE A 619 -21.02 22.64 11.26
C PHE A 619 -21.43 23.73 12.24
N TRP A 620 -21.65 23.34 13.49
CA TRP A 620 -21.78 24.25 14.63
C TRP A 620 -20.53 24.13 15.48
N TYR A 621 -19.90 25.26 15.75
CA TYR A 621 -18.63 25.36 16.43
C TYR A 621 -18.77 26.22 17.68
N GLU A 622 -18.25 25.72 18.79
CA GLU A 622 -18.14 26.45 20.04
C GLU A 622 -16.84 27.26 20.03
N ARG A 623 -16.95 28.58 20.17
CA ARG A 623 -15.76 29.45 20.23
C ARG A 623 -14.96 29.15 21.49
N ILE A 624 -13.65 29.38 21.42
CA ILE A 624 -12.78 29.29 22.60
C ILE A 624 -13.30 30.28 23.64
N ASN A 625 -13.56 29.80 24.84
CA ASN A 625 -14.22 30.59 25.88
C ASN A 625 -13.88 30.09 27.29
N ASN A 626 -14.15 30.91 28.30
CA ASN A 626 -13.97 30.58 29.72
C ASN A 626 -15.30 30.33 30.45
N ILE A 627 -16.40 30.18 29.71
CA ILE A 627 -17.77 30.07 30.24
C ILE A 627 -18.14 28.59 30.41
N THR A 628 -17.82 27.77 29.41
CA THR A 628 -18.17 26.36 29.40
C THR A 628 -17.06 25.49 29.99
N PRO A 629 -17.39 24.33 30.60
CA PRO A 629 -16.39 23.43 31.17
C PRO A 629 -15.42 22.83 30.14
N SER A 630 -15.80 22.81 28.86
CA SER A 630 -14.96 22.29 27.76
C SER A 630 -13.84 23.26 27.37
N GLY A 631 -13.94 24.55 27.72
CA GLY A 631 -13.07 25.60 27.21
C GLY A 631 -13.34 25.98 25.75
N GLY A 632 -14.36 25.39 25.13
CA GLY A 632 -14.72 25.56 23.73
C GLY A 632 -13.68 25.05 22.73
N GLY A 633 -13.65 25.65 21.53
CA GLY A 633 -12.67 25.33 20.51
C GLY A 633 -12.98 24.04 19.73
N MET A 634 -14.24 23.60 19.70
CA MET A 634 -14.63 22.30 19.16
C MET A 634 -15.92 22.34 18.34
N ILE A 635 -16.07 21.35 17.45
CA ILE A 635 -17.30 21.12 16.70
C ILE A 635 -18.29 20.44 17.64
N VAL A 636 -19.43 21.08 17.88
CA VAL A 636 -20.46 20.60 18.81
C VAL A 636 -21.62 19.91 18.09
N ALA A 637 -21.83 20.21 16.81
CA ALA A 637 -22.77 19.49 15.98
C ALA A 637 -22.41 19.56 14.49
N GLU A 638 -22.91 18.59 13.72
CA GLU A 638 -22.81 18.57 12.26
C GLU A 638 -24.12 18.14 11.60
N TYR A 639 -24.42 18.71 10.43
CA TYR A 639 -25.43 18.18 9.52
C TYR A 639 -24.83 18.02 8.14
N CYS A 640 -24.82 16.78 7.66
CA CYS A 640 -24.33 16.46 6.34
C CYS A 640 -25.30 15.58 5.60
N GLY A 641 -25.73 16.05 4.43
CA GLY A 641 -26.56 15.28 3.54
C GLY A 641 -27.18 16.12 2.44
N ARG A 642 -27.96 15.43 1.62
CA ARG A 642 -28.69 15.98 0.49
C ARG A 642 -30.14 15.48 0.57
N PRO A 643 -31.00 16.12 1.38
CA PRO A 643 -32.42 15.77 1.45
C PRO A 643 -33.11 16.01 0.08
N PRO A 644 -34.34 15.50 -0.11
CA PRO A 644 -35.05 15.61 -1.39
C PRO A 644 -35.26 17.04 -1.92
N SER A 645 -35.22 18.04 -1.03
CA SER A 645 -35.34 19.46 -1.38
C SER A 645 -34.31 20.28 -0.60
N LEU A 646 -33.69 21.24 -1.28
CA LEU A 646 -32.78 22.21 -0.70
C LEU A 646 -33.43 23.04 0.43
N ASP A 647 -34.73 23.34 0.33
CA ASP A 647 -35.48 23.99 1.41
C ASP A 647 -35.51 23.15 2.69
N THR A 648 -35.61 21.82 2.57
CA THR A 648 -35.56 20.91 3.73
C THR A 648 -34.18 20.95 4.39
N TYR A 649 -33.12 21.07 3.60
CA TYR A 649 -31.77 21.22 4.12
C TYR A 649 -31.63 22.57 4.87
N ASN A 650 -32.04 23.66 4.23
CA ASN A 650 -31.97 25.00 4.81
C ASN A 650 -32.85 25.17 6.05
N ASP A 651 -34.03 24.55 6.10
CA ASP A 651 -34.89 24.53 7.29
C ASP A 651 -34.21 23.82 8.48
N GLN A 652 -33.50 22.71 8.24
CA GLN A 652 -32.71 22.04 9.27
C GLN A 652 -31.54 22.91 9.76
N VAL A 653 -30.81 23.54 8.85
CA VAL A 653 -29.74 24.50 9.22
C VAL A 653 -30.32 25.63 10.06
N MET A 654 -31.41 26.25 9.62
CA MET A 654 -32.09 27.31 10.34
C MET A 654 -32.53 26.85 11.74
N ASN A 655 -33.09 25.65 11.88
CA ASN A 655 -33.44 25.09 13.19
C ASN A 655 -32.21 24.92 14.09
N GLY A 656 -31.08 24.50 13.54
CA GLY A 656 -29.82 24.42 14.29
C GLY A 656 -29.32 25.80 14.74
N LEU A 657 -29.48 26.85 13.92
CA LEU A 657 -29.13 28.23 14.31
C LEU A 657 -29.93 28.71 15.52
N PHE A 658 -31.24 28.42 15.56
CA PHE A 658 -32.07 28.76 16.72
C PHE A 658 -31.75 27.89 17.94
N TYR A 659 -31.41 26.62 17.72
CA TYR A 659 -31.09 25.69 18.80
C TYR A 659 -29.78 26.05 19.52
N TYR A 660 -28.76 26.52 18.79
CA TYR A 660 -27.49 26.99 19.34
C TYR A 660 -27.38 28.52 19.50
N ASN A 661 -28.46 29.27 19.25
CA ASN A 661 -28.49 30.74 19.27
C ASN A 661 -27.30 31.39 18.54
N CYS A 662 -27.09 31.05 17.27
CA CYS A 662 -25.93 31.49 16.51
C CYS A 662 -26.26 32.01 15.10
N LYS A 663 -25.26 32.69 14.51
CA LYS A 663 -25.28 33.17 13.12
C LYS A 663 -24.51 32.21 12.20
N LEU A 664 -24.86 32.24 10.92
CA LEU A 664 -24.32 31.38 9.87
C LEU A 664 -23.35 32.12 8.96
N PHE A 665 -22.22 31.49 8.67
CA PHE A 665 -21.27 31.90 7.64
C PHE A 665 -21.23 30.84 6.52
N PHE A 666 -21.24 31.22 5.25
CA PHE A 666 -21.40 30.26 4.15
C PHE A 666 -20.63 30.66 2.90
N GLU A 667 -20.33 29.68 2.03
CA GLU A 667 -19.82 29.94 0.69
C GLU A 667 -20.90 30.60 -0.17
N ASN A 668 -20.64 31.80 -0.70
CA ASN A 668 -21.63 32.58 -1.42
C ASN A 668 -21.77 32.19 -2.91
N ASP A 669 -21.05 31.17 -3.37
CA ASP A 669 -20.97 30.80 -4.79
C ASP A 669 -21.98 29.75 -5.21
N ARG A 670 -22.55 29.04 -4.22
CA ARG A 670 -23.38 27.85 -4.43
C ARG A 670 -24.59 27.88 -3.50
N GLY A 671 -25.67 27.26 -3.96
CA GLY A 671 -26.93 27.15 -3.21
C GLY A 671 -27.76 28.43 -3.17
N ASP A 672 -28.80 28.42 -2.32
CA ASP A 672 -29.86 29.44 -2.24
C ASP A 672 -30.04 30.00 -0.81
N VAL A 673 -29.05 29.81 0.06
CA VAL A 673 -29.09 30.21 1.49
C VAL A 673 -29.51 31.67 1.67
N LYS A 674 -28.93 32.58 0.88
CA LYS A 674 -29.22 34.02 0.97
C LYS A 674 -30.65 34.37 0.51
N PRO A 675 -31.13 33.94 -0.67
CA PRO A 675 -32.55 34.04 -1.04
C PRO A 675 -33.50 33.46 0.01
N PHE A 676 -33.19 32.27 0.54
CA PHE A 676 -34.02 31.57 1.52
C PHE A 676 -34.18 32.37 2.83
N MET A 677 -33.07 32.89 3.37
CA MET A 677 -33.08 33.70 4.59
C MET A 677 -33.77 35.06 4.37
N LYS A 678 -33.59 35.66 3.17
CA LYS A 678 -34.25 36.92 2.80
C LYS A 678 -35.77 36.76 2.77
N ALA A 679 -36.28 35.68 2.19
CA ALA A 679 -37.72 35.40 2.12
C ALA A 679 -38.38 35.27 3.51
N ARG A 680 -37.60 34.84 4.52
CA ARG A 680 -38.04 34.67 5.91
C ARG A 680 -37.70 35.85 6.83
N GLY A 681 -37.08 36.92 6.31
CA GLY A 681 -36.70 38.10 7.09
C GLY A 681 -35.52 37.89 8.05
N LEU A 682 -34.71 36.84 7.87
CA LEU A 682 -33.65 36.41 8.79
C LEU A 682 -32.23 36.79 8.32
N MET A 683 -32.09 37.90 7.59
CA MET A 683 -30.79 38.36 7.07
C MET A 683 -29.79 38.74 8.17
N ASN A 684 -30.28 39.06 9.37
CA ASN A 684 -29.48 39.32 10.57
C ASN A 684 -28.81 38.06 11.14
N MET A 685 -29.26 36.87 10.73
CA MET A 685 -28.67 35.59 11.12
C MET A 685 -27.48 35.18 10.24
N LEU A 686 -27.09 36.00 9.26
CA LEU A 686 -25.97 35.75 8.37
C LEU A 686 -24.79 36.69 8.67
N TYR A 687 -23.59 36.13 8.75
CA TYR A 687 -22.35 36.91 8.87
C TYR A 687 -22.00 37.63 7.55
N ASP A 688 -21.44 38.82 7.69
CA ASP A 688 -20.79 39.55 6.60
C ASP A 688 -19.42 38.94 6.28
N GLU A 689 -18.88 39.23 5.10
CA GLU A 689 -17.54 38.80 4.69
C GLU A 689 -16.49 39.34 5.69
N PRO A 690 -15.59 38.48 6.24
CA PRO A 690 -14.51 38.89 7.13
C PRO A 690 -13.61 39.96 6.50
N GLU A 691 -13.08 40.90 7.30
CA GLU A 691 -12.20 41.96 6.79
C GLU A 691 -10.83 41.45 6.35
N LEU A 692 -10.38 40.32 6.92
CA LEU A 692 -9.07 39.72 6.63
C LEU A 692 -7.92 40.75 6.72
N LEU A 693 -7.99 41.67 7.70
CA LEU A 693 -7.06 42.80 7.89
C LEU A 693 -5.57 42.38 7.93
N PHE A 694 -5.31 41.12 8.28
CA PHE A 694 -4.00 40.51 8.39
C PHE A 694 -3.38 40.04 7.05
N VAL A 695 -4.10 40.05 5.92
CA VAL A 695 -3.56 39.72 4.58
C VAL A 695 -4.17 40.59 3.47
N LYS A 696 -3.48 41.67 3.09
CA LYS A 696 -3.95 42.61 2.04
C LYS A 696 -4.31 41.96 0.70
N GLU A 697 -3.67 40.84 0.35
CA GLU A 697 -3.90 40.12 -0.92
C GLU A 697 -5.21 39.33 -0.98
N LEU A 698 -5.85 39.07 0.15
CA LEU A 698 -7.09 38.28 0.25
C LEU A 698 -8.34 39.15 0.46
N MET A 699 -8.18 40.46 0.63
CA MET A 699 -9.27 41.41 0.83
C MET A 699 -10.11 41.56 -0.45
N SER A 700 -11.43 41.63 -0.31
CA SER A 700 -12.32 41.89 -1.46
C SER A 700 -12.21 43.37 -1.87
N LYS A 701 -12.29 43.63 -3.19
CA LYS A 701 -12.20 45.00 -3.76
C LYS A 701 -13.55 45.75 -3.74
N SER A 702 -14.61 45.11 -3.27
CA SER A 702 -16.00 45.59 -3.25
C SER A 702 -16.53 45.64 -1.80
N GLY A 703 -17.63 46.36 -1.54
CA GLY A 703 -18.24 46.43 -0.21
C GLY A 703 -18.62 45.06 0.39
N ARG A 704 -18.68 44.97 1.73
CA ARG A 704 -18.91 43.72 2.47
C ARG A 704 -20.26 43.09 2.10
N GLY A 705 -20.22 41.91 1.49
CA GLY A 705 -21.39 41.07 1.23
C GLY A 705 -21.67 40.10 2.40
N LYS A 706 -22.75 39.31 2.31
CA LYS A 706 -23.00 38.17 3.20
C LYS A 706 -22.28 36.92 2.69
N GLY A 707 -21.63 36.18 3.59
CA GLY A 707 -20.81 35.01 3.23
C GLY A 707 -19.50 35.38 2.52
N MET A 708 -18.83 34.39 1.91
CA MET A 708 -17.55 34.60 1.21
C MET A 708 -17.44 33.80 -0.09
N HIS A 709 -16.84 34.41 -1.11
CA HIS A 709 -16.42 33.75 -2.36
C HIS A 709 -15.08 33.02 -2.16
N LEU A 710 -15.01 31.73 -2.48
CA LEU A 710 -13.79 30.93 -2.25
C LEU A 710 -12.94 30.85 -3.52
N THR A 711 -11.96 31.75 -3.65
CA THR A 711 -10.94 31.67 -4.71
C THR A 711 -9.86 30.63 -4.41
N ASP A 712 -9.14 30.15 -5.42
CA ASP A 712 -8.04 29.18 -5.23
C ASP A 712 -7.01 29.63 -4.19
N LYS A 713 -6.69 30.93 -4.15
CA LYS A 713 -5.79 31.52 -3.15
C LYS A 713 -6.37 31.45 -1.74
N ARG A 714 -7.67 31.73 -1.56
CA ARG A 714 -8.37 31.62 -0.27
C ARG A 714 -8.47 30.15 0.17
N LYS A 715 -8.76 29.23 -0.75
CA LYS A 715 -8.80 27.78 -0.48
C LYS A 715 -7.44 27.28 0.02
N ALA A 716 -6.35 27.60 -0.69
CA ALA A 716 -5.00 27.21 -0.29
C ALA A 716 -4.61 27.80 1.08
N ARG A 717 -4.95 29.07 1.33
CA ARG A 717 -4.64 29.72 2.62
C ARG A 717 -5.48 29.16 3.77
N GLY A 718 -6.77 28.93 3.56
CA GLY A 718 -7.63 28.33 4.57
C GLY A 718 -7.23 26.89 4.90
N ALA A 719 -6.72 26.12 3.93
CA ALA A 719 -6.14 24.80 4.18
C ALA A 719 -4.89 24.87 5.08
N ILE A 720 -4.04 25.89 4.91
CA ILE A 720 -2.91 26.16 5.81
C ILE A 720 -3.41 26.50 7.22
N TYR A 721 -4.42 27.37 7.35
CA TYR A 721 -4.98 27.72 8.65
C TYR A 721 -5.59 26.53 9.38
N LEU A 722 -6.31 25.68 8.65
CA LEU A 722 -6.85 24.44 9.19
C LEU A 722 -5.72 23.50 9.63
N ARG A 723 -4.66 23.33 8.83
CA ARG A 723 -3.50 22.51 9.21
C ARG A 723 -2.88 23.02 10.51
N ASP A 724 -2.66 24.32 10.61
CA ASP A 724 -1.99 24.92 11.77
C ASP A 724 -2.84 24.73 13.03
N ARG A 725 -4.17 24.93 12.95
CA ARG A 725 -5.07 24.66 14.07
C ARG A 725 -5.07 23.18 14.47
N LEU A 726 -5.17 22.25 13.51
CA LEU A 726 -5.20 20.81 13.82
C LEU A 726 -3.93 20.34 14.57
N ASN A 727 -2.80 21.00 14.36
CA ASN A 727 -1.53 20.70 15.05
C ASN A 727 -1.28 21.58 16.29
N GLU A 728 -2.22 22.44 16.67
CA GLU A 728 -2.09 23.28 17.86
C GLU A 728 -2.18 22.43 19.13
N VAL A 729 -1.26 22.65 20.06
CA VAL A 729 -1.25 21.97 21.37
C VAL A 729 -2.24 22.69 22.28
N VAL A 730 -3.30 21.98 22.63
CA VAL A 730 -4.44 22.47 23.43
C VAL A 730 -4.36 22.06 24.90
N GLY A 731 -3.42 21.19 25.24
CA GLY A 731 -3.12 20.81 26.62
C GLY A 731 -2.09 19.69 26.69
N THR A 732 -1.65 19.33 27.88
CA THR A 732 -0.69 18.24 28.10
C THR A 732 -1.33 17.21 29.03
N ASN A 733 -1.25 15.93 28.67
CA ASN A 733 -1.77 14.87 29.51
C ASN A 733 -0.88 14.73 30.76
N HIS A 734 -1.41 15.07 31.94
CA HIS A 734 -0.69 14.99 33.21
C HIS A 734 -0.16 13.59 33.58
N SER A 735 -0.72 12.52 32.99
CA SER A 735 -0.32 11.14 33.27
C SER A 735 0.74 10.58 32.33
N THR A 736 0.78 11.03 31.06
CA THR A 736 1.72 10.51 30.05
C THR A 736 2.77 11.55 29.62
N GLY A 737 2.56 12.83 29.93
CA GLY A 737 3.40 13.93 29.46
C GLY A 737 3.26 14.22 27.97
N GLU A 738 2.30 13.59 27.27
CA GLU A 738 2.07 13.79 25.85
C GLU A 738 1.22 15.04 25.60
N ASP A 739 1.59 15.80 24.56
CA ASP A 739 0.84 16.95 24.08
C ASP A 739 -0.45 16.50 23.40
N LYS A 740 -1.57 17.07 23.83
CA LYS A 740 -2.89 16.89 23.24
C LYS A 740 -3.08 17.92 22.12
N LEU A 741 -3.40 17.45 20.92
CA LEU A 741 -3.62 18.29 19.75
C LEU A 741 -5.09 18.71 19.60
N ALA A 742 -5.37 19.86 18.99
CA ALA A 742 -6.74 20.30 18.72
C ALA A 742 -7.51 19.29 17.83
N LEU A 743 -6.80 18.58 16.95
CA LEU A 743 -7.33 17.46 16.15
C LEU A 743 -8.06 16.40 17.01
N GLU A 744 -7.65 16.20 18.27
CA GLU A 744 -8.27 15.20 19.16
C GLU A 744 -9.68 15.59 19.62
N TYR A 745 -10.09 16.85 19.45
CA TYR A 745 -11.46 17.32 19.68
C TYR A 745 -12.39 17.14 18.48
N ILE A 746 -11.89 16.55 17.38
CA ILE A 746 -12.72 16.15 16.24
C ILE A 746 -13.24 14.73 16.47
N TYR A 747 -14.55 14.64 16.74
CA TYR A 747 -15.26 13.38 16.94
C TYR A 747 -15.97 12.86 15.67
N SER A 748 -16.02 13.67 14.61
CA SER A 748 -16.65 13.26 13.35
C SER A 748 -15.79 12.29 12.56
N VAL A 749 -16.28 11.07 12.40
CA VAL A 749 -15.68 10.03 11.54
C VAL A 749 -15.61 10.50 10.08
N GLY A 750 -16.63 11.21 9.61
CA GLY A 750 -16.68 11.74 8.24
C GLY A 750 -15.57 12.74 7.97
N ILE A 751 -15.38 13.72 8.88
CA ILE A 751 -14.30 14.71 8.78
C ILE A 751 -12.93 14.02 8.74
N LEU A 752 -12.67 13.09 9.66
CA LEU A 752 -11.37 12.42 9.76
C LEU A 752 -11.04 11.59 8.51
N LYS A 753 -12.03 10.90 7.92
CA LYS A 753 -11.85 10.16 6.66
C LYS A 753 -11.56 11.09 5.47
N GLU A 754 -12.23 12.24 5.40
CA GLU A 754 -11.97 13.24 4.35
C GLU A 754 -10.60 13.90 4.51
N LEU A 755 -10.23 14.34 5.72
CA LEU A 755 -8.92 14.91 6.01
C LEU A 755 -7.77 13.96 5.65
N LEU A 756 -7.94 12.64 5.86
CA LEU A 756 -6.93 11.64 5.51
C LEU A 756 -6.66 11.56 4.00
N ARG A 757 -7.68 11.85 3.18
CA ARG A 757 -7.67 11.70 1.72
C ARG A 757 -7.59 13.02 0.96
N TRP A 758 -7.58 14.15 1.67
CA TRP A 758 -7.67 15.49 1.12
C TRP A 758 -6.58 15.80 0.09
N ASN A 759 -6.99 16.49 -0.98
CA ASN A 759 -6.14 17.14 -1.97
C ASN A 759 -6.86 18.40 -2.51
N MET A 760 -6.17 19.22 -3.31
CA MET A 760 -6.72 20.49 -3.80
C MET A 760 -7.81 20.33 -4.87
N ASP A 761 -7.77 19.25 -5.66
CA ASP A 761 -8.57 19.08 -6.89
C ASP A 761 -9.84 18.22 -6.70
N GLY A 762 -9.95 17.49 -5.59
CA GLY A 762 -11.05 16.57 -5.31
C GLY A 762 -12.25 17.23 -4.62
N ASN A 763 -13.35 16.47 -4.56
CA ASN A 763 -14.56 16.87 -3.84
C ASN A 763 -14.45 16.46 -2.35
N PHE A 764 -14.22 17.45 -1.48
CA PHE A 764 -14.11 17.28 -0.03
C PHE A 764 -15.02 18.29 0.66
N ASP A 765 -16.33 18.05 0.58
CA ASP A 765 -17.35 19.01 1.03
C ASP A 765 -17.19 19.34 2.53
N ARG A 766 -16.76 18.39 3.38
CA ARG A 766 -16.55 18.67 4.82
C ARG A 766 -15.32 19.51 5.06
N VAL A 767 -14.22 19.19 4.38
CA VAL A 767 -12.98 19.96 4.53
C VAL A 767 -13.17 21.36 3.96
N SER A 768 -13.98 21.52 2.92
CA SER A 768 -14.34 22.82 2.34
C SER A 768 -15.15 23.67 3.33
N ALA A 769 -16.16 23.09 3.99
CA ALA A 769 -16.87 23.76 5.07
C ALA A 769 -15.95 24.16 6.24
N LEU A 770 -15.00 23.31 6.63
CA LEU A 770 -14.00 23.66 7.65
C LEU A 770 -13.08 24.80 7.22
N ILE A 771 -12.61 24.80 5.96
CA ILE A 771 -11.79 25.87 5.38
C ILE A 771 -12.51 27.22 5.44
N ILE A 772 -13.82 27.25 5.15
CA ILE A 772 -14.65 28.45 5.28
C ILE A 772 -14.78 28.87 6.75
N GLY A 773 -15.02 27.90 7.64
CA GLY A 773 -15.09 28.10 9.08
C GLY A 773 -13.84 28.75 9.67
N GLU A 774 -12.64 28.40 9.18
CA GLU A 774 -11.38 28.99 9.65
C GLU A 774 -11.33 30.51 9.54
N PHE A 775 -11.92 31.09 8.49
CA PHE A 775 -11.91 32.54 8.28
C PHE A 775 -12.78 33.26 9.30
N ILE A 776 -14.00 32.77 9.56
CA ILE A 776 -14.89 33.40 10.53
C ILE A 776 -14.41 33.16 11.97
N ILE A 777 -13.88 31.98 12.29
CA ILE A 777 -13.36 31.70 13.64
C ILE A 777 -12.19 32.64 13.98
N ARG A 778 -11.35 32.98 12.99
CA ARG A 778 -10.24 33.93 13.19
C ARG A 778 -10.72 35.38 13.35
N GLU A 779 -11.72 35.80 12.59
CA GLU A 779 -12.33 37.14 12.75
C GLU A 779 -12.93 37.28 14.16
N LEU A 780 -13.71 36.27 14.58
CA LEU A 780 -14.38 36.24 15.88
C LEU A 780 -13.43 36.01 17.05
N ALA A 781 -12.15 35.72 16.84
CA ALA A 781 -11.20 35.52 17.95
C ALA A 781 -11.02 36.77 18.82
N HIS A 782 -11.36 37.95 18.28
CA HIS A 782 -11.21 39.25 18.95
C HIS A 782 -12.54 39.85 19.43
N GLU A 783 -13.69 39.21 19.17
CA GLU A 783 -15.00 39.72 19.59
C GLU A 783 -15.41 39.19 20.97
N GLU A 784 -16.08 40.01 21.79
CA GLU A 784 -16.58 39.57 23.10
C GLU A 784 -17.82 38.67 22.98
N ILE A 785 -17.97 37.71 23.90
CA ILE A 785 -19.17 36.86 24.03
C ILE A 785 -20.15 37.57 24.96
N GLN A 786 -21.40 37.75 24.51
CA GLN A 786 -22.42 38.45 25.29
C GLN A 786 -23.20 37.48 26.17
N MET A 787 -23.04 37.62 27.48
CA MET A 787 -23.84 36.86 28.44
C MET A 787 -25.29 37.38 28.46
N PRO A 788 -26.29 36.51 28.58
CA PRO A 788 -27.67 36.93 28.72
C PRO A 788 -27.84 37.81 29.98
N SER A 789 -28.41 39.01 29.83
CA SER A 789 -28.75 39.84 30.98
C SER A 789 -29.92 39.21 31.75
N PRO A 790 -29.91 39.21 33.11
CA PRO A 790 -31.12 39.00 33.88
C PRO A 790 -32.19 39.99 33.44
N TYR A 791 -33.43 39.53 33.32
CA TYR A 791 -34.57 40.38 33.01
C TYR A 791 -34.81 41.33 34.19
N ASP A 792 -34.50 42.62 34.02
CA ASP A 792 -34.91 43.67 34.95
C ASP A 792 -36.32 44.12 34.52
N GLY A 793 -37.32 43.86 35.36
CA GLY A 793 -38.76 43.93 35.04
C GLY A 793 -39.34 45.32 34.75
N ASP A 794 -38.57 46.26 34.21
CA ASP A 794 -38.99 47.66 33.95
C ASP A 794 -38.92 48.03 32.46
N SER A 795 -39.35 47.12 31.59
CA SER A 795 -39.66 47.47 30.20
C SER A 795 -40.99 48.23 30.14
N PHE A 796 -40.89 49.54 29.90
CA PHE A 796 -41.97 50.51 29.67
C PHE A 796 -43.05 50.06 28.64
N PHE A 797 -42.81 48.99 27.89
CA PHE A 797 -43.67 48.49 26.81
C PHE A 797 -44.63 47.35 27.20
N GLU A 798 -44.62 46.87 28.45
CA GLU A 798 -45.53 45.79 28.92
C GLU A 798 -46.59 46.27 29.94
N ARG A 799 -47.05 47.52 29.86
CA ARG A 799 -48.30 47.87 30.57
C ARG A 799 -49.48 47.29 29.81
N GLU A 800 -50.20 46.35 30.43
CA GLU A 800 -51.54 45.96 29.99
C GLU A 800 -52.39 47.22 29.83
N GLN A 801 -52.80 47.51 28.58
CA GLN A 801 -53.87 48.47 28.33
C GLN A 801 -55.20 47.76 28.61
N PHE A 802 -55.94 48.31 29.57
CA PHE A 802 -57.31 47.89 29.91
C PHE A 802 -58.26 47.91 28.71
#